data_AF-A0A7L2VU01-F1
#
_entry.id   AF-A0A7L2VU01-F1
#
_cell.length_a   1.000
_cell.length_b   1.000
_cell.length_c   1.000
_cell.angle_alpha   90.00
_cell.angle_beta   90.00
_cell.angle_gamma   90.00
#
_symmetry.space_group_name_H-M   'P 1'
#
loop_
_entity.id
_entity.type
_entity.pdbx_description
1 polymer ?
#
loop_
_entity_poly.entity_id
_entity_poly.type
_entity_poly.pdbx_seq_one_letter_code
_entity_poly.pdbx_strand_id
1 'polypeptide(L)'
;PTGIFAYLNYHVPRTRREILETLIKGLQRLEYRGYDSAGVGVDGGNDKDWEANACKIQIIKQKGKVKALDEEVHKQQDMDLDIEFDVHLGIAHTRWATHGEPSPINSHPQRSDKNNEFIVIHNGIITNYKDLRKFLESKGYDFESETDTESIAKLVKYMYDNRESDDISFTTLVERVIQQLEGAFALVFKSVHYPGQAVGTRRGSPLLIGVRSEHKLSTDHIPILYRTAVQSMDHSFDGISIKMEEGKDKKGSCSLSRVDSTTCLFPVEEKAVEYYFASDASAVIEHTNRVIFLEDDDVAAVVDGRLSIHRIKRTAGDHPGRAVQTLQMELQQIMKGNFSSFMQKEIFEQPESVVNTMRGRVNFDDYTVNLGGLKDHIKEIQRCRRLILIACGTSYHAGVAVSAQPGAGCRSLAMTLFPGETADTLMGLRYCKERGALTVGITNTVGSSISRETDCGVHINAGPEIGVASTKVRAYREVREGLFRRVCSDRIWGDGFKLEKGRFRLDIRKKFNVLALSDLIFKYPHSQLRGQSLTDFSGCSFVVFTCWEGAKIKEITYMHSEGILAGELKHGPLALVDKLMPVIMIIMRDHTYAKCQNALQQVIARQGRPVVICDKEDIETIKNNKRTIKVPHSVDCLQGILSVIPLQLLAFHLAVLRGYDVDFPRNLAKSVTVE
;
A
#
# COMPACT_ATOMS: atom_id res chain seq x y z
N PRO A 1 8.00 -0.70 -3.17
CA PRO A 1 6.98 0.34 -2.88
C PRO A 1 7.39 1.68 -3.47
N THR A 2 6.64 2.17 -4.45
CA THR A 2 6.94 3.37 -5.23
C THR A 2 5.64 4.02 -5.69
N GLY A 3 5.69 5.30 -6.07
CA GLY A 3 4.53 6.07 -6.51
C GLY A 3 4.55 6.30 -8.02
N ILE A 4 3.49 5.92 -8.73
CA ILE A 4 3.23 6.33 -10.12
C ILE A 4 2.12 7.36 -10.09
N PHE A 5 2.31 8.47 -10.81
CA PHE A 5 1.26 9.43 -11.12
C PHE A 5 1.44 9.94 -12.55
N ALA A 6 0.37 10.01 -13.33
CA ALA A 6 0.36 10.70 -14.61
C ALA A 6 -0.93 11.49 -14.78
N TYR A 7 -0.83 12.63 -15.44
CA TYR A 7 -1.92 13.53 -15.71
C TYR A 7 -2.01 13.77 -17.21
N LEU A 8 -3.18 13.48 -17.79
CA LEU A 8 -3.49 13.74 -19.18
C LEU A 8 -4.68 14.70 -19.24
N ASN A 9 -4.44 15.92 -19.72
CA ASN A 9 -5.51 16.84 -20.09
C ASN A 9 -5.76 16.73 -21.60
N TYR A 10 -7.02 16.54 -22.00
CA TYR A 10 -7.41 16.42 -23.41
C TYR A 10 -8.52 17.42 -23.71
N HIS A 11 -8.22 18.45 -24.52
CA HIS A 11 -9.07 19.61 -24.75
C HIS A 11 -9.53 20.28 -23.44
N VAL A 12 -8.63 20.30 -22.45
CA VAL A 12 -8.76 21.08 -21.23
C VAL A 12 -7.47 21.90 -21.12
N PRO A 13 -7.48 23.16 -21.57
CA PRO A 13 -6.27 23.97 -21.65
C PRO A 13 -5.64 24.14 -20.27
N ARG A 14 -4.33 23.87 -20.19
CA ARG A 14 -3.53 23.99 -18.97
C ARG A 14 -2.18 24.59 -19.27
N THR A 15 -1.71 25.48 -18.41
CA THR A 15 -0.34 25.98 -18.51
C THR A 15 0.66 24.91 -18.08
N ARG A 16 1.89 24.98 -18.58
CA ARG A 16 2.98 24.10 -18.13
C ARG A 16 3.17 24.19 -16.61
N ARG A 17 3.00 25.38 -16.01
CA ARG A 17 2.98 25.56 -14.55
C ARG A 17 1.91 24.69 -13.88
N GLU A 18 0.65 24.78 -14.30
CA GLU A 18 -0.45 24.00 -13.73
C GLU A 18 -0.26 22.48 -13.88
N ILE A 19 0.29 22.05 -15.02
CA ILE A 19 0.63 20.65 -15.29
C ILE A 19 1.67 20.17 -14.28
N LEU A 20 2.79 20.90 -14.14
CA LEU A 20 3.87 20.54 -13.22
C LEU A 20 3.40 20.55 -11.75
N GLU A 21 2.62 21.56 -11.35
CA GLU A 21 2.02 21.62 -10.01
C GLU A 21 1.11 20.40 -9.74
N THR A 22 0.32 19.99 -10.73
CA THR A 22 -0.53 18.79 -10.63
C THR A 22 0.30 17.52 -10.45
N LEU A 23 1.38 17.37 -11.23
CA LEU A 23 2.30 16.23 -11.11
C LEU A 23 2.98 16.19 -9.73
N ILE A 24 3.55 17.31 -9.28
CA ILE A 24 4.22 17.43 -7.98
C ILE A 24 3.25 17.15 -6.84
N LYS A 25 2.03 17.69 -6.90
CA LYS A 25 0.99 17.44 -5.89
C LYS A 25 0.57 15.98 -5.87
N GLY A 26 0.44 15.34 -7.03
CA GLY A 26 0.24 13.89 -7.14
C GLY A 26 1.37 13.09 -6.45
N LEU A 27 2.64 13.47 -6.67
CA LEU A 27 3.78 12.85 -5.99
C LEU A 27 3.78 13.09 -4.48
N GLN A 28 3.39 14.28 -4.00
CA GLN A 28 3.26 14.55 -2.56
C GLN A 28 2.21 13.62 -1.90
N ARG A 29 1.15 13.24 -2.62
CA ARG A 29 0.16 12.25 -2.14
C ARG A 29 0.70 10.82 -2.13
N LEU A 30 1.82 10.54 -2.78
CA LEU A 30 2.45 9.22 -2.89
C LEU A 30 3.79 9.13 -2.16
N GLU A 31 4.29 10.24 -1.61
CA GLU A 31 5.62 10.33 -0.97
C GLU A 31 5.79 9.32 0.17
N TYR A 32 4.70 9.00 0.88
CA TYR A 32 4.70 8.00 1.96
C TYR A 32 5.02 6.56 1.47
N ARG A 33 4.89 6.28 0.17
CA ARG A 33 5.24 5.00 -0.44
C ARG A 33 6.71 4.90 -0.84
N GLY A 34 7.40 6.02 -1.04
CA GLY A 34 8.81 6.06 -1.41
C GLY A 34 9.30 7.49 -1.62
N TYR A 35 10.52 7.80 -1.16
CA TYR A 35 11.04 9.17 -1.09
C TYR A 35 12.58 9.26 -1.20
N ASP A 36 13.23 8.22 -1.72
CA ASP A 36 14.69 8.26 -1.94
C ASP A 36 15.06 9.18 -3.10
N SER A 37 14.16 9.27 -4.09
CA SER A 37 14.29 10.12 -5.28
C SER A 37 12.95 10.27 -5.99
N ALA A 38 12.82 11.28 -6.84
CA ALA A 38 11.62 11.53 -7.63
C ALA A 38 11.96 12.14 -9.00
N GLY A 39 11.02 12.10 -9.93
CA GLY A 39 11.16 12.76 -11.22
C GLY A 39 9.86 12.94 -11.98
N VAL A 40 9.91 13.82 -12.99
CA VAL A 40 8.80 14.13 -13.91
C VAL A 40 9.28 14.10 -15.37
N GLY A 41 8.37 13.77 -16.28
CA GLY A 41 8.55 13.85 -17.72
C GLY A 41 7.37 14.59 -18.36
N VAL A 42 7.66 15.68 -19.07
CA VAL A 42 6.67 16.58 -19.70
C VAL A 42 7.14 16.97 -21.09
N ASP A 43 6.24 17.51 -21.93
CA ASP A 43 6.65 18.10 -23.22
C ASP A 43 7.47 19.38 -22.99
N GLY A 44 8.65 19.41 -23.59
CA GLY A 44 9.59 20.53 -23.57
C GLY A 44 9.33 21.52 -24.71
N GLY A 45 10.34 22.31 -25.06
CA GLY A 45 10.21 23.36 -26.07
C GLY A 45 9.50 24.61 -25.53
N ASN A 46 9.72 25.75 -26.21
CA ASN A 46 9.09 27.02 -25.86
C ASN A 46 8.32 27.63 -27.04
N ASP A 47 7.83 26.78 -27.95
CA ASP A 47 6.96 27.26 -29.02
C ASP A 47 5.60 27.68 -28.43
N LYS A 48 4.98 28.70 -29.00
CA LYS A 48 3.65 29.14 -28.59
C LYS A 48 2.58 28.18 -29.07
N ASP A 49 2.84 27.47 -30.17
CA ASP A 49 2.00 26.38 -30.62
C ASP A 49 2.36 25.10 -29.84
N TRP A 50 1.39 24.61 -29.07
CA TRP A 50 1.59 23.44 -28.22
C TRP A 50 1.82 22.16 -29.03
N GLU A 51 1.27 22.07 -30.26
CA GLU A 51 1.43 20.90 -31.12
C GLU A 51 2.90 20.71 -31.54
N ALA A 52 3.60 21.81 -31.82
CA ALA A 52 5.02 21.80 -32.18
C ALA A 52 5.92 21.32 -31.03
N ASN A 53 5.48 21.50 -29.77
CA ASN A 53 6.22 21.12 -28.59
C ASN A 53 6.14 19.60 -28.28
N ALA A 54 5.11 18.91 -28.76
CA ALA A 54 4.88 17.48 -28.45
C ALA A 54 5.97 16.54 -28.99
N CYS A 55 6.82 17.02 -29.91
CA CYS A 55 7.96 16.27 -30.44
C CYS A 55 9.20 16.26 -29.52
N LYS A 56 9.17 16.97 -28.38
CA LYS A 56 10.30 17.10 -27.45
C LYS A 56 9.85 16.76 -26.05
N ILE A 57 10.52 15.78 -25.42
CA ILE A 57 10.28 15.41 -24.02
C ILE A 57 11.40 15.95 -23.13
N GLN A 58 11.04 16.68 -22.08
CA GLN A 58 11.93 17.13 -21.01
C GLN A 58 11.76 16.24 -19.78
N ILE A 59 12.89 15.81 -19.21
CA ILE A 59 12.93 15.00 -18.00
C ILE A 59 13.63 15.80 -16.90
N ILE A 60 13.03 15.87 -15.72
CA ILE A 60 13.61 16.50 -14.53
C ILE A 60 13.59 15.47 -13.41
N LYS A 61 14.76 15.11 -12.89
CA LYS A 61 14.93 14.06 -11.87
C LYS A 61 15.80 14.58 -10.76
N GLN A 62 15.43 14.28 -9.52
CA GLN A 62 16.18 14.74 -8.36
C GLN A 62 16.26 13.66 -7.28
N LYS A 63 17.41 13.59 -6.60
CA LYS A 63 17.60 12.73 -5.42
C LYS A 63 16.97 13.39 -4.19
N GLY A 64 16.32 12.58 -3.35
CA GLY A 64 15.66 13.01 -2.12
C GLY A 64 14.14 13.13 -2.24
N LYS A 65 13.55 13.86 -1.30
CA LYS A 65 12.11 14.06 -1.16
C LYS A 65 11.51 14.85 -2.34
N VAL A 66 10.20 14.78 -2.51
CA VAL A 66 9.46 15.48 -3.60
C VAL A 66 9.68 16.99 -3.55
N LYS A 67 9.87 17.56 -2.36
CA LYS A 67 10.20 18.99 -2.20
C LYS A 67 11.50 19.38 -2.94
N ALA A 68 12.52 18.51 -2.97
CA ALA A 68 13.75 18.81 -3.68
C ALA A 68 13.53 18.83 -5.21
N LEU A 69 12.64 17.97 -5.72
CA LEU A 69 12.22 17.98 -7.12
C LEU A 69 11.42 19.24 -7.45
N ASP A 70 10.50 19.64 -6.57
CA ASP A 70 9.70 20.85 -6.72
C ASP A 70 10.59 22.11 -6.84
N GLU A 71 11.59 22.24 -5.97
CA GLU A 71 12.59 23.30 -6.06
C GLU A 71 13.42 23.23 -7.35
N GLU A 72 13.71 22.03 -7.86
CA GLU A 72 14.46 21.84 -9.11
C GLU A 72 13.65 22.23 -10.36
N VAL A 73 12.35 21.94 -10.36
CA VAL A 73 11.44 22.32 -11.44
C VAL A 73 11.36 23.84 -11.57
N HIS A 74 11.27 24.56 -10.45
CA HIS A 74 11.21 26.03 -10.43
C HIS A 74 12.54 26.73 -10.75
N LYS A 75 13.67 26.00 -10.71
CA LYS A 75 14.99 26.54 -11.06
C LYS A 75 15.31 26.47 -12.56
N GLN A 76 14.52 25.75 -13.34
CA GLN A 76 14.76 25.61 -14.78
C GLN A 76 14.59 26.95 -15.49
N GLN A 77 15.70 27.54 -15.96
CA GLN A 77 15.68 28.81 -16.69
C GLN A 77 15.25 28.64 -18.15
N ASP A 78 15.47 27.45 -18.72
CA ASP A 78 15.20 27.15 -20.13
C ASP A 78 13.73 26.77 -20.41
N MET A 79 12.90 26.59 -19.38
CA MET A 79 11.48 26.24 -19.54
C MET A 79 10.58 27.44 -19.30
N ASP A 80 9.87 27.87 -20.33
CA ASP A 80 8.75 28.79 -20.18
C ASP A 80 7.56 28.04 -19.57
N LEU A 81 7.12 28.48 -18.39
CA LEU A 81 6.05 27.85 -17.63
C LEU A 81 4.66 28.35 -18.01
N ASP A 82 4.56 29.45 -18.76
CA ASP A 82 3.29 30.10 -19.10
C ASP A 82 2.70 29.60 -20.43
N ILE A 83 3.36 28.66 -21.11
CA ILE A 83 2.84 28.01 -22.32
C ILE A 83 1.62 27.17 -21.98
N GLU A 84 0.56 27.36 -22.75
CA GLU A 84 -0.71 26.64 -22.63
C GLU A 84 -0.73 25.42 -23.56
N PHE A 85 -1.20 24.30 -23.04
CA PHE A 85 -1.37 23.04 -23.76
C PHE A 85 -2.83 22.61 -23.72
N ASP A 86 -3.47 22.47 -24.88
CA ASP A 86 -4.83 21.92 -24.97
C ASP A 86 -4.83 20.40 -24.72
N VAL A 87 -3.80 19.73 -25.23
CA VAL A 87 -3.56 18.30 -25.02
C VAL A 87 -2.13 18.11 -24.52
N HIS A 88 -1.99 17.47 -23.36
CA HIS A 88 -0.68 17.13 -22.81
C HIS A 88 -0.76 15.87 -21.95
N LEU A 89 0.34 15.12 -21.93
CA LEU A 89 0.55 14.02 -20.99
C LEU A 89 1.80 14.31 -20.16
N GLY A 90 1.62 14.47 -18.85
CA GLY A 90 2.70 14.50 -17.88
C GLY A 90 2.80 13.19 -17.11
N ILE A 91 4.01 12.65 -16.94
CA ILE A 91 4.24 11.46 -16.09
C ILE A 91 5.20 11.79 -14.96
N ALA A 92 4.99 11.20 -13.79
CA ALA A 92 5.71 11.50 -12.57
C ALA A 92 5.91 10.25 -11.71
N HIS A 93 7.03 10.17 -11.00
CA HIS A 93 7.36 9.01 -10.18
C HIS A 93 8.08 9.36 -8.87
N THR A 94 7.74 8.65 -7.79
CA THR A 94 8.57 8.57 -6.59
C THR A 94 9.17 7.18 -6.44
N ARG A 95 10.47 7.14 -6.18
CA ARG A 95 11.26 5.92 -6.16
C ARG A 95 11.77 5.58 -4.77
N TRP A 96 11.69 4.30 -4.48
CA TRP A 96 12.37 3.57 -3.43
C TRP A 96 13.40 2.71 -4.14
N ALA A 97 14.68 2.89 -3.85
CA ALA A 97 15.72 2.18 -4.58
C ALA A 97 15.79 0.70 -4.15
N THR A 98 15.51 -0.22 -5.07
CA THR A 98 15.78 -1.67 -4.91
C THR A 98 17.06 -2.08 -5.64
N HIS A 99 17.26 -1.58 -6.86
CA HIS A 99 18.45 -1.79 -7.69
C HIS A 99 19.14 -0.45 -7.99
N GLY A 100 20.46 -0.38 -7.82
CA GLY A 100 21.23 0.85 -8.03
C GLY A 100 20.99 1.92 -6.95
N GLU A 101 22.01 2.74 -6.70
CA GLU A 101 21.92 3.78 -5.69
C GLU A 101 20.88 4.87 -6.06
N PRO A 102 20.27 5.56 -5.07
CA PRO A 102 19.47 6.74 -5.34
C PRO A 102 20.32 7.84 -6.01
N SER A 103 20.09 8.08 -7.29
CA SER A 103 20.76 9.08 -8.12
C SER A 103 19.79 9.58 -9.21
N PRO A 104 19.98 10.79 -9.77
CA PRO A 104 19.14 11.27 -10.88
C PRO A 104 19.10 10.33 -12.08
N ILE A 105 20.20 9.61 -12.36
CA ILE A 105 20.29 8.62 -13.45
C ILE A 105 19.35 7.44 -13.17
N ASN A 106 19.37 6.91 -11.95
CA ASN A 106 18.54 5.77 -11.56
C ASN A 106 17.08 6.15 -11.22
N SER A 107 16.78 7.44 -11.04
CA SER A 107 15.41 7.93 -10.89
C SER A 107 14.60 7.72 -12.16
N HIS A 108 13.28 7.57 -12.00
CA HIS A 108 12.35 7.53 -13.12
C HIS A 108 11.84 8.95 -13.43
N PRO A 109 11.37 9.25 -14.66
CA PRO A 109 11.24 8.35 -15.81
C PRO A 109 12.57 7.83 -16.38
N GLN A 110 12.58 6.56 -16.82
CA GLN A 110 13.66 6.00 -17.62
C GLN A 110 13.40 6.23 -19.10
N ARG A 111 14.47 6.42 -19.89
CA ARG A 111 14.40 6.83 -21.30
C ARG A 111 15.00 5.80 -22.25
N SER A 112 14.49 5.74 -23.47
CA SER A 112 14.95 4.82 -24.52
C SER A 112 16.28 5.24 -25.16
N ASP A 113 16.57 6.53 -25.21
CA ASP A 113 17.73 7.10 -25.90
C ASP A 113 17.97 8.53 -25.38
N LYS A 114 19.01 9.20 -25.92
CA LYS A 114 19.38 10.56 -25.52
C LYS A 114 18.35 11.63 -25.91
N ASN A 115 17.47 11.35 -26.87
CA ASN A 115 16.44 12.25 -27.37
C ASN A 115 15.09 12.02 -26.67
N ASN A 116 15.01 11.06 -25.75
CA ASN A 116 13.82 10.72 -24.98
C ASN A 116 12.64 10.27 -25.86
N GLU A 117 12.88 9.51 -26.95
CA GLU A 117 11.78 9.10 -27.84
C GLU A 117 10.66 8.33 -27.13
N PHE A 118 11.03 7.46 -26.18
CA PHE A 118 10.13 6.80 -25.26
C PHE A 118 10.61 6.99 -23.83
N ILE A 119 9.67 7.28 -22.93
CA ILE A 119 9.91 7.30 -21.49
C ILE A 119 8.89 6.44 -20.76
N VAL A 120 9.33 5.84 -19.65
CA VAL A 120 8.49 4.95 -18.83
C VAL A 120 8.72 5.19 -17.35
N ILE A 121 7.65 5.09 -16.58
CA ILE A 121 7.68 5.00 -15.12
C ILE A 121 7.19 3.62 -14.68
N HIS A 122 7.86 3.05 -13.68
CA HIS A 122 7.69 1.65 -13.29
C HIS A 122 7.63 1.47 -11.77
N ASN A 123 6.65 0.66 -11.33
CA ASN A 123 6.57 0.13 -9.97
C ASN A 123 6.61 -1.40 -10.00
N GLY A 124 7.68 -1.99 -9.45
CA GLY A 124 7.83 -3.43 -9.44
C GLY A 124 9.29 -3.84 -9.61
N ILE A 125 9.50 -5.09 -10.01
CA ILE A 125 10.81 -5.66 -10.35
C ILE A 125 10.65 -6.49 -11.63
N ILE A 126 11.49 -6.24 -12.62
CA ILE A 126 11.63 -7.09 -13.80
C ILE A 126 12.67 -8.16 -13.51
N THR A 127 12.25 -9.41 -13.35
CA THR A 127 13.13 -10.49 -12.88
C THR A 127 14.14 -10.94 -13.94
N ASN A 128 13.78 -10.84 -15.23
CA ASN A 128 14.61 -11.24 -16.37
C ASN A 128 15.37 -10.05 -17.02
N TYR A 129 15.53 -8.92 -16.32
CA TYR A 129 16.15 -7.71 -16.89
C TYR A 129 17.59 -7.93 -17.38
N LYS A 130 18.34 -8.86 -16.78
CA LYS A 130 19.73 -9.16 -17.17
C LYS A 130 19.81 -9.77 -18.57
N ASP A 131 18.85 -10.62 -18.91
CA ASP A 131 18.79 -11.26 -20.23
C ASP A 131 18.33 -10.25 -21.28
N LEU A 132 17.31 -9.44 -20.94
CA LEU A 132 16.85 -8.33 -21.79
C LEU A 132 17.97 -7.32 -22.06
N ARG A 133 18.74 -6.94 -21.03
CA ARG A 133 19.86 -6.01 -21.16
C ARG A 133 20.93 -6.55 -22.11
N LYS A 134 21.39 -7.79 -21.92
CA LYS A 134 22.37 -8.41 -22.83
C LYS A 134 21.86 -8.49 -24.28
N PHE A 135 20.58 -8.84 -24.46
CA PHE A 135 19.96 -8.88 -25.78
C PHE A 135 19.97 -7.48 -26.43
N LEU A 136 19.53 -6.45 -25.73
CA LEU A 136 19.46 -5.08 -26.25
C LEU A 136 20.86 -4.49 -26.51
N GLU A 137 21.83 -4.75 -25.63
CA GLU A 137 23.23 -4.38 -25.85
C GLU A 137 23.78 -5.06 -27.13
N SER A 138 23.44 -6.34 -27.39
CA SER A 138 23.82 -7.02 -28.64
C SER A 138 23.19 -6.44 -29.90
N LYS A 139 22.09 -5.68 -29.76
CA LYS A 139 21.40 -4.97 -30.84
C LYS A 139 21.86 -3.51 -30.99
N GLY A 140 22.83 -3.07 -30.19
CA GLY A 140 23.42 -1.73 -30.26
C GLY A 140 22.73 -0.66 -29.40
N TYR A 141 21.93 -1.06 -28.40
CA TYR A 141 21.34 -0.13 -27.44
C TYR A 141 22.25 0.00 -26.22
N ASP A 142 22.77 1.20 -25.98
CA ASP A 142 23.59 1.52 -24.81
C ASP A 142 22.73 1.81 -23.57
N PHE A 143 23.14 1.30 -22.41
CA PHE A 143 22.49 1.55 -21.13
C PHE A 143 23.24 2.61 -20.30
N GLU A 144 22.51 3.50 -19.65
CA GLU A 144 23.07 4.55 -18.80
C GLU A 144 22.87 4.31 -17.29
N SER A 145 21.89 3.49 -16.91
CA SER A 145 21.50 3.23 -15.53
C SER A 145 21.78 1.78 -15.10
N GLU A 146 21.70 1.56 -13.80
CA GLU A 146 21.78 0.23 -13.19
C GLU A 146 20.39 -0.36 -12.94
N THR A 147 19.34 0.33 -13.36
CA THR A 147 17.95 -0.07 -13.09
C THR A 147 17.48 -1.14 -14.07
N ASP A 148 16.67 -2.06 -13.56
CA ASP A 148 15.89 -3.01 -14.35
C ASP A 148 14.96 -2.29 -15.35
N THR A 149 14.40 -1.16 -14.92
CA THR A 149 13.40 -0.36 -15.61
C THR A 149 13.89 0.21 -16.94
N GLU A 150 15.18 0.54 -17.06
CA GLU A 150 15.73 1.03 -18.33
C GLU A 150 15.57 0.01 -19.46
N SER A 151 15.64 -1.30 -19.14
CA SER A 151 15.44 -2.37 -20.11
C SER A 151 14.06 -2.27 -20.78
N ILE A 152 13.04 -1.80 -20.06
CA ILE A 152 11.68 -1.60 -20.59
C ILE A 152 11.66 -0.47 -21.62
N ALA A 153 12.30 0.67 -21.30
CA ALA A 153 12.37 1.83 -22.19
C ALA A 153 13.15 1.52 -23.48
N LYS A 154 14.25 0.78 -23.36
CA LYS A 154 15.04 0.29 -24.50
C LYS A 154 14.25 -0.74 -25.34
N LEU A 155 13.53 -1.65 -24.68
CA LEU A 155 12.75 -2.68 -25.36
C LEU A 155 11.56 -2.13 -26.15
N VAL A 156 10.85 -1.12 -25.64
CA VAL A 156 9.75 -0.49 -26.41
C VAL A 156 10.27 0.18 -27.68
N LYS A 157 11.45 0.81 -27.61
CA LYS A 157 12.10 1.38 -28.78
C LYS A 157 12.55 0.31 -29.77
N TYR A 158 13.12 -0.80 -29.30
CA TYR A 158 13.44 -1.95 -30.16
C TYR A 158 12.21 -2.46 -30.93
N MET A 159 11.06 -2.60 -30.24
CA MET A 159 9.81 -3.02 -30.90
C MET A 159 9.31 -2.01 -31.93
N TYR A 160 9.54 -0.70 -31.69
CA TYR A 160 9.19 0.37 -32.62
C TYR A 160 10.11 0.40 -33.85
N ASP A 161 11.42 0.25 -33.64
CA ASP A 161 12.43 0.24 -34.69
C ASP A 161 12.27 -1.00 -35.61
N ASN A 162 11.72 -2.10 -35.10
CA ASN A 162 11.44 -3.35 -35.82
C ASN A 162 9.94 -3.58 -36.11
N ARG A 163 9.15 -2.51 -36.24
CA ARG A 163 7.72 -2.61 -36.58
C ARG A 163 7.50 -3.12 -38.01
N GLU A 164 6.40 -3.86 -38.19
CA GLU A 164 6.00 -4.41 -39.50
C GLU A 164 5.32 -3.36 -40.39
N SER A 165 4.64 -2.39 -39.77
CA SER A 165 3.92 -1.32 -40.43
C SER A 165 4.17 0.02 -39.74
N ASP A 166 4.13 1.11 -40.50
CA ASP A 166 4.34 2.46 -39.97
C ASP A 166 3.19 2.97 -39.10
N ASP A 167 2.01 2.37 -39.22
CA ASP A 167 0.79 2.70 -38.48
C ASP A 167 0.57 1.83 -37.23
N ILE A 168 1.63 1.19 -36.72
CA ILE A 168 1.54 0.36 -35.51
C ILE A 168 1.02 1.18 -34.33
N SER A 169 -0.03 0.69 -33.65
CA SER A 169 -0.59 1.39 -32.51
C SER A 169 0.32 1.30 -31.28
N PHE A 170 0.30 2.34 -30.44
CA PHE A 170 1.11 2.36 -29.22
C PHE A 170 0.80 1.17 -28.29
N THR A 171 -0.49 0.81 -28.18
CA THR A 171 -0.95 -0.39 -27.46
C THR A 171 -0.26 -1.65 -27.95
N THR A 172 -0.09 -1.81 -29.27
CA THR A 172 0.55 -3.00 -29.86
C THR A 172 2.01 -3.13 -29.45
N LEU A 173 2.74 -2.01 -29.42
CA LEU A 173 4.13 -2.00 -28.97
C LEU A 173 4.24 -2.43 -27.51
N VAL A 174 3.39 -1.85 -26.65
CA VAL A 174 3.40 -2.18 -25.21
C VAL A 174 2.97 -3.63 -24.97
N GLU A 175 2.00 -4.15 -25.72
CA GLU A 175 1.64 -5.58 -25.68
C GLU A 175 2.82 -6.50 -26.00
N ARG A 176 3.61 -6.18 -27.03
CA ARG A 176 4.82 -6.95 -27.39
C ARG A 176 5.89 -6.86 -26.29
N VAL A 177 6.02 -5.69 -25.66
CA VAL A 177 6.96 -5.49 -24.53
C VAL A 177 6.57 -6.37 -23.35
N ILE A 178 5.32 -6.29 -22.86
CA ILE A 178 4.90 -7.04 -21.65
C ILE A 178 4.87 -8.56 -21.82
N GLN A 179 4.90 -9.07 -23.06
CA GLN A 179 5.09 -10.49 -23.34
C GLN A 179 6.51 -10.97 -23.04
N GLN A 180 7.51 -10.08 -23.15
CA GLN A 180 8.91 -10.38 -22.88
C GLN A 180 9.31 -10.08 -21.43
N LEU A 181 8.50 -9.31 -20.71
CA LEU A 181 8.77 -8.96 -19.31
C LEU A 181 8.31 -10.08 -18.36
N GLU A 182 9.21 -10.47 -17.46
CA GLU A 182 8.90 -11.33 -16.32
C GLU A 182 8.96 -10.56 -15.01
N GLY A 183 8.19 -10.99 -14.03
CA GLY A 183 8.10 -10.36 -12.71
C GLY A 183 6.80 -9.59 -12.50
N ALA A 184 6.84 -8.61 -11.60
CA ALA A 184 5.70 -7.76 -11.26
C ALA A 184 6.00 -6.32 -11.64
N PHE A 185 5.06 -5.65 -12.30
CA PHE A 185 5.21 -4.28 -12.79
C PHE A 185 3.87 -3.56 -12.86
N ALA A 186 3.88 -2.25 -12.62
CA ALA A 186 2.88 -1.31 -13.11
C ALA A 186 3.63 -0.25 -13.91
N LEU A 187 3.17 0.04 -15.11
CA LEU A 187 3.88 0.84 -16.09
C LEU A 187 2.96 1.93 -16.65
N VAL A 188 3.53 3.10 -16.90
CA VAL A 188 2.91 4.15 -17.74
C VAL A 188 3.95 4.63 -18.74
N PHE A 189 3.58 4.62 -20.02
CA PHE A 189 4.44 5.00 -21.13
C PHE A 189 4.02 6.34 -21.72
N LYS A 190 5.01 7.11 -22.19
CA LYS A 190 4.86 8.32 -23.00
C LYS A 190 5.88 8.29 -24.14
N SER A 191 5.53 8.81 -25.31
CA SER A 191 6.42 8.86 -26.48
C SER A 191 6.17 10.10 -27.35
N VAL A 192 7.22 10.58 -28.01
CA VAL A 192 7.14 11.63 -29.04
C VAL A 192 6.45 11.16 -30.33
N HIS A 193 6.48 9.85 -30.62
CA HIS A 193 5.86 9.27 -31.82
C HIS A 193 4.32 9.14 -31.67
N TYR A 194 3.83 9.21 -30.43
CA TYR A 194 2.42 9.10 -30.07
C TYR A 194 2.00 10.28 -29.18
N PRO A 195 2.00 11.52 -29.71
CA PRO A 195 1.75 12.72 -28.93
C PRO A 195 0.34 12.68 -28.30
N GLY A 196 0.24 13.07 -27.03
CA GLY A 196 -1.02 13.08 -26.28
C GLY A 196 -1.60 11.70 -25.95
N GLN A 197 -0.90 10.60 -26.24
CA GLN A 197 -1.34 9.24 -25.90
C GLN A 197 -0.66 8.72 -24.64
N ALA A 198 -1.44 8.03 -23.80
CA ALA A 198 -0.93 7.31 -22.64
C ALA A 198 -1.25 5.82 -22.76
N VAL A 199 -0.27 4.97 -22.44
CA VAL A 199 -0.50 3.53 -22.27
C VAL A 199 -0.09 3.11 -20.86
N GLY A 200 -1.04 2.59 -20.10
CA GLY A 200 -0.87 2.07 -18.76
C GLY A 200 -1.13 0.56 -18.71
N THR A 201 -0.27 -0.19 -18.03
CA THR A 201 -0.44 -1.65 -17.88
C THR A 201 0.09 -2.13 -16.54
N ARG A 202 -0.41 -3.28 -16.08
CA ARG A 202 0.06 -3.89 -14.83
C ARG A 202 0.10 -5.42 -14.87
N ARG A 203 0.96 -5.98 -14.03
CA ARG A 203 1.00 -7.38 -13.60
C ARG A 203 1.55 -7.43 -12.18
N GLY A 204 0.76 -7.87 -11.20
CA GLY A 204 1.20 -7.98 -9.81
C GLY A 204 1.49 -6.65 -9.07
N SER A 205 1.20 -5.48 -9.64
CA SER A 205 1.40 -4.16 -9.02
C SER A 205 0.19 -3.24 -9.25
N PRO A 206 -0.30 -2.49 -8.23
CA PRO A 206 -1.46 -1.60 -8.38
C PRO A 206 -1.29 -0.50 -9.44
N LEU A 207 -2.34 -0.35 -10.27
CA LEU A 207 -2.52 0.75 -11.20
C LEU A 207 -4.02 1.00 -11.38
N LEU A 208 -4.44 2.26 -11.28
CA LEU A 208 -5.81 2.70 -11.50
C LEU A 208 -5.82 3.98 -12.35
N ILE A 209 -6.98 4.26 -12.94
CA ILE A 209 -7.21 5.43 -13.78
C ILE A 209 -8.41 6.21 -13.22
N GLY A 210 -8.16 7.43 -12.75
CA GLY A 210 -9.20 8.41 -12.46
C GLY A 210 -9.64 9.12 -13.74
N VAL A 211 -10.93 9.46 -13.81
CA VAL A 211 -11.50 10.23 -14.92
C VAL A 211 -12.30 11.42 -14.39
N ARG A 212 -12.12 12.59 -15.02
CA ARG A 212 -12.91 13.80 -14.77
C ARG A 212 -13.32 14.41 -16.10
N SER A 213 -14.60 14.76 -16.23
CA SER A 213 -15.13 15.54 -17.34
C SER A 213 -16.35 16.30 -16.83
N GLU A 214 -16.58 17.49 -17.35
CA GLU A 214 -17.84 18.24 -17.13
C GLU A 214 -19.00 17.59 -17.89
N HIS A 215 -18.70 16.79 -18.90
CA HIS A 215 -19.68 16.14 -19.77
C HIS A 215 -19.98 14.71 -19.32
N LYS A 216 -21.14 14.22 -19.76
CA LYS A 216 -21.53 12.82 -19.52
C LYS A 216 -20.55 11.88 -20.21
N LEU A 217 -20.07 10.90 -19.45
CA LEU A 217 -19.25 9.82 -19.97
C LEU A 217 -20.11 8.79 -20.72
N SER A 218 -19.53 8.16 -21.73
CA SER A 218 -20.21 7.19 -22.61
C SER A 218 -20.73 5.94 -21.88
N THR A 219 -20.00 5.45 -20.87
CA THR A 219 -20.33 4.22 -20.15
C THR A 219 -19.77 4.21 -18.73
N ASP A 220 -20.39 3.46 -17.82
CA ASP A 220 -19.86 3.15 -16.49
C ASP A 220 -19.17 1.77 -16.46
N HIS A 221 -19.10 1.09 -17.60
CA HIS A 221 -18.46 -0.21 -17.76
C HIS A 221 -17.71 -0.29 -19.10
N ILE A 222 -16.40 -0.45 -19.05
CA ILE A 222 -15.53 -0.51 -20.24
C ILE A 222 -15.34 -1.99 -20.62
N PRO A 223 -15.77 -2.44 -21.80
CA PRO A 223 -15.53 -3.83 -22.23
C PRO A 223 -14.04 -4.08 -22.49
N ILE A 224 -13.56 -5.29 -22.20
CA ILE A 224 -12.20 -5.70 -22.53
C ILE A 224 -12.14 -6.13 -23.99
N LEU A 225 -11.19 -5.56 -24.72
CA LEU A 225 -10.92 -5.90 -26.11
C LEU A 225 -9.86 -7.00 -26.18
N TYR A 226 -10.13 -8.02 -27.00
CA TYR A 226 -9.21 -9.14 -27.21
C TYR A 226 -8.67 -9.11 -28.63
N ARG A 227 -7.38 -9.37 -28.77
CA ARG A 227 -6.76 -9.55 -30.07
C ARG A 227 -7.05 -10.96 -30.58
N THR A 228 -7.69 -11.08 -31.73
CA THR A 228 -7.88 -12.37 -32.40
C THR A 228 -6.52 -12.85 -32.90
N ALA A 229 -5.95 -13.86 -32.25
CA ALA A 229 -4.66 -14.41 -32.63
C ALA A 229 -4.78 -15.21 -33.93
N VAL A 230 -4.19 -14.74 -35.02
CA VAL A 230 -3.73 -15.60 -36.12
C VAL A 230 -2.38 -15.08 -36.62
N GLN A 231 -1.31 -15.66 -36.07
CA GLN A 231 -0.08 -16.06 -36.78
C GLN A 231 0.90 -16.60 -35.73
N SER A 232 1.08 -17.92 -35.71
CA SER A 232 2.28 -18.54 -35.17
C SER A 232 3.46 -18.07 -36.03
N MET A 233 4.38 -17.33 -35.44
CA MET A 233 5.74 -17.22 -35.99
C MET A 233 6.43 -18.56 -35.75
N ASP A 234 6.38 -19.44 -36.75
CA ASP A 234 7.21 -20.63 -36.80
C ASP A 234 8.67 -20.22 -37.00
N HIS A 235 9.43 -20.15 -35.90
CA HIS A 235 10.87 -20.38 -35.97
C HIS A 235 11.11 -21.87 -35.75
N SER A 236 11.17 -22.63 -36.85
CA SER A 236 11.60 -24.02 -36.84
C SER A 236 13.11 -24.08 -36.51
N PHE A 237 13.46 -24.68 -35.38
CA PHE A 237 14.77 -25.26 -35.14
C PHE A 237 14.67 -26.77 -35.41
N ASP A 238 15.59 -27.27 -36.24
CA ASP A 238 15.77 -28.65 -36.68
C ASP A 238 14.65 -29.34 -37.48
N GLY A 239 15.02 -29.70 -38.72
CA GLY A 239 14.14 -30.30 -39.72
C GLY A 239 13.59 -31.66 -39.33
N ILE A 240 12.29 -31.70 -39.02
CA ILE A 240 11.42 -32.86 -39.17
C ILE A 240 10.07 -32.36 -39.69
N SER A 241 9.71 -32.72 -40.92
CA SER A 241 8.40 -32.40 -41.53
C SER A 241 7.31 -33.33 -41.00
N ILE A 242 6.24 -32.77 -40.46
CA ILE A 242 4.95 -33.46 -40.23
C ILE A 242 3.90 -32.77 -41.11
N LYS A 243 3.32 -33.52 -42.05
CA LYS A 243 2.19 -33.08 -42.88
C LYS A 243 0.91 -33.05 -42.05
N MET A 244 0.19 -31.93 -42.04
CA MET A 244 -1.23 -31.87 -41.68
C MET A 244 -2.02 -31.11 -42.75
N GLU A 245 -3.26 -31.56 -42.96
CA GLU A 245 -4.12 -31.32 -44.12
C GLU A 245 -4.57 -29.86 -44.30
N GLU A 246 -4.68 -29.45 -45.57
CA GLU A 246 -5.12 -28.12 -46.02
C GLU A 246 -6.64 -27.92 -45.81
N GLY A 247 -7.00 -27.09 -44.82
CA GLY A 247 -8.30 -26.42 -44.77
C GLY A 247 -8.24 -25.09 -45.53
N LYS A 248 -9.03 -24.95 -46.60
CA LYS A 248 -9.18 -23.70 -47.37
C LYS A 248 -9.84 -22.62 -46.51
N ASP A 249 -9.11 -21.57 -46.14
CA ASP A 249 -9.71 -20.30 -45.75
C ASP A 249 -8.98 -19.08 -46.33
N LYS A 250 -9.80 -18.12 -46.75
CA LYS A 250 -9.45 -16.95 -47.57
C LYS A 250 -8.57 -15.95 -46.80
N LYS A 251 -7.62 -15.33 -47.53
CA LYS A 251 -6.85 -14.13 -47.13
C LYS A 251 -7.76 -13.11 -46.40
N GLY A 252 -7.55 -12.93 -45.10
CA GLY A 252 -8.17 -11.88 -44.29
C GLY A 252 -7.09 -11.20 -43.44
N SER A 253 -6.98 -9.87 -43.55
CA SER A 253 -6.08 -9.04 -42.79
C SER A 253 -6.34 -9.13 -41.28
N CYS A 254 -5.27 -9.12 -40.48
CA CYS A 254 -5.33 -9.00 -39.02
C CYS A 254 -6.05 -7.71 -38.60
N SER A 255 -7.28 -7.79 -38.09
CA SER A 255 -7.97 -6.64 -37.49
C SER A 255 -8.18 -6.89 -35.99
N LEU A 256 -7.73 -5.96 -35.14
CA LEU A 256 -8.26 -5.82 -33.78
C LEU A 256 -9.80 -5.77 -33.85
N SER A 257 -10.50 -6.25 -32.81
CA SER A 257 -11.90 -5.84 -32.60
C SER A 257 -11.95 -4.32 -32.65
N ARG A 258 -12.66 -3.75 -33.62
CA ARG A 258 -12.62 -2.30 -33.91
C ARG A 258 -12.85 -1.51 -32.62
N VAL A 259 -11.91 -0.63 -32.29
CA VAL A 259 -12.06 0.39 -31.25
C VAL A 259 -13.08 1.38 -31.78
N ASP A 260 -14.29 1.32 -31.25
CA ASP A 260 -15.44 2.11 -31.65
C ASP A 260 -16.01 2.93 -30.48
N SER A 261 -17.04 3.73 -30.74
CA SER A 261 -17.71 4.54 -29.72
C SER A 261 -18.46 3.71 -28.67
N THR A 262 -18.64 2.39 -28.85
CA THR A 262 -19.31 1.52 -27.88
C THR A 262 -18.33 0.78 -26.97
N THR A 263 -17.04 0.82 -27.30
CA THR A 263 -15.99 0.05 -26.63
C THR A 263 -15.03 0.91 -25.80
N CYS A 264 -15.16 2.24 -25.87
CA CYS A 264 -14.29 3.19 -25.16
C CYS A 264 -15.07 4.06 -24.18
N LEU A 265 -14.36 4.53 -23.14
CA LEU A 265 -14.82 5.60 -22.27
C LEU A 265 -14.38 6.96 -22.85
N PHE A 266 -15.34 7.86 -23.08
CA PHE A 266 -15.10 9.22 -23.55
C PHE A 266 -16.30 10.13 -23.22
N PRO A 267 -16.12 11.46 -23.22
CA PRO A 267 -17.22 12.42 -23.13
C PRO A 267 -18.09 12.41 -24.41
N VAL A 268 -19.42 12.34 -24.28
CA VAL A 268 -20.33 12.07 -25.42
C VAL A 268 -20.52 13.28 -26.34
N GLU A 269 -20.64 14.49 -25.78
CA GLU A 269 -21.02 15.70 -26.54
C GLU A 269 -19.82 16.58 -26.93
N GLU A 270 -18.80 16.60 -26.09
CA GLU A 270 -17.61 17.45 -26.23
C GLU A 270 -16.36 16.60 -26.04
N LYS A 271 -15.18 17.14 -26.35
CA LYS A 271 -13.91 16.41 -26.21
C LYS A 271 -13.24 16.56 -24.85
N ALA A 272 -13.64 17.54 -24.04
CA ALA A 272 -12.97 17.90 -22.79
C ALA A 272 -12.99 16.76 -21.75
N VAL A 273 -11.82 16.20 -21.45
CA VAL A 273 -11.64 15.14 -20.44
C VAL A 273 -10.24 15.15 -19.85
N GLU A 274 -10.14 14.82 -18.56
CA GLU A 274 -8.88 14.66 -17.84
C GLU A 274 -8.78 13.21 -17.30
N TYR A 275 -7.62 12.59 -17.50
CA TYR A 275 -7.30 11.26 -16.98
C TYR A 275 -6.13 11.32 -15.99
N TYR A 276 -6.24 10.54 -14.93
CA TYR A 276 -5.25 10.48 -13.84
C TYR A 276 -4.80 9.04 -13.63
N PHE A 277 -3.63 8.66 -14.09
CA PHE A 277 -3.07 7.34 -13.81
C PHE A 277 -2.37 7.39 -12.46
N ALA A 278 -2.63 6.42 -11.58
CA ALA A 278 -1.95 6.37 -10.30
C ALA A 278 -1.78 4.94 -9.80
N SER A 279 -0.71 4.70 -9.03
CA SER A 279 -0.57 3.44 -8.27
C SER A 279 -1.36 3.43 -6.96
N ASP A 280 -1.86 4.58 -6.50
CA ASP A 280 -2.71 4.70 -5.32
C ASP A 280 -3.83 5.73 -5.54
N ALA A 281 -5.00 5.47 -4.97
CA ALA A 281 -6.15 6.35 -5.04
C ALA A 281 -5.94 7.68 -4.30
N SER A 282 -5.00 7.76 -3.35
CA SER A 282 -4.68 8.99 -2.61
C SER A 282 -4.27 10.15 -3.52
N ALA A 283 -3.64 9.87 -4.66
CA ALA A 283 -3.22 10.88 -5.63
C ALA A 283 -4.36 11.35 -6.56
N VAL A 284 -5.45 10.58 -6.65
CA VAL A 284 -6.55 10.84 -7.59
C VAL A 284 -7.74 11.52 -6.91
N ILE A 285 -7.97 11.23 -5.62
CA ILE A 285 -9.20 11.62 -4.91
C ILE A 285 -9.43 13.13 -4.80
N GLU A 286 -8.37 13.93 -4.88
CA GLU A 286 -8.51 15.39 -4.90
C GLU A 286 -9.02 15.94 -6.24
N HIS A 287 -8.92 15.15 -7.31
CA HIS A 287 -9.39 15.51 -8.64
C HIS A 287 -10.74 14.85 -8.94
N THR A 288 -10.88 13.55 -8.64
CA THR A 288 -12.08 12.77 -8.96
C THR A 288 -12.21 11.56 -8.03
N ASN A 289 -13.45 11.18 -7.73
CA ASN A 289 -13.76 9.93 -7.04
C ASN A 289 -14.15 8.79 -7.99
N ARG A 290 -14.22 9.04 -9.30
CA ARG A 290 -14.52 8.04 -10.32
C ARG A 290 -13.23 7.41 -10.82
N VAL A 291 -13.04 6.12 -10.54
CA VAL A 291 -11.82 5.40 -10.87
C VAL A 291 -12.10 4.05 -11.52
N ILE A 292 -11.14 3.60 -12.32
CA ILE A 292 -11.11 2.29 -12.95
C ILE A 292 -9.89 1.57 -12.41
N PHE A 293 -10.10 0.45 -11.72
CA PHE A 293 -9.01 -0.41 -11.25
C PHE A 293 -8.63 -1.38 -12.37
N LEU A 294 -7.35 -1.37 -12.75
CA LEU A 294 -6.84 -2.35 -13.71
C LEU A 294 -6.58 -3.69 -13.01
N GLU A 295 -6.68 -4.77 -13.78
CA GLU A 295 -6.25 -6.11 -13.40
C GLU A 295 -4.98 -6.49 -14.16
N ASP A 296 -4.41 -7.63 -13.78
CA ASP A 296 -3.19 -8.13 -14.42
C ASP A 296 -3.41 -8.37 -15.92
N ASP A 297 -2.41 -7.98 -16.72
CA ASP A 297 -2.39 -8.04 -18.18
C ASP A 297 -3.39 -7.12 -18.90
N ASP A 298 -4.04 -6.21 -18.17
CA ASP A 298 -4.77 -5.11 -18.82
C ASP A 298 -3.77 -4.13 -19.44
N VAL A 299 -4.03 -3.74 -20.69
CA VAL A 299 -3.34 -2.66 -21.39
C VAL A 299 -4.36 -1.56 -21.67
N ALA A 300 -4.37 -0.56 -20.80
CA ALA A 300 -5.23 0.61 -20.94
C ALA A 300 -4.55 1.66 -21.82
N ALA A 301 -5.23 2.11 -22.85
CA ALA A 301 -4.71 3.12 -23.78
C ALA A 301 -5.69 4.29 -23.91
N VAL A 302 -5.15 5.51 -23.79
CA VAL A 302 -5.87 6.75 -24.11
C VAL A 302 -5.39 7.23 -25.47
N VAL A 303 -6.27 7.16 -26.46
CA VAL A 303 -6.03 7.60 -27.84
C VAL A 303 -7.16 8.54 -28.24
N ASP A 304 -6.83 9.73 -28.75
CA ASP A 304 -7.81 10.78 -29.09
C ASP A 304 -8.79 11.11 -27.95
N GLY A 305 -8.29 11.12 -26.70
CA GLY A 305 -9.08 11.37 -25.50
C GLY A 305 -10.02 10.21 -25.11
N ARG A 306 -9.95 9.07 -25.79
CA ARG A 306 -10.79 7.89 -25.53
C ARG A 306 -9.98 6.82 -24.84
N LEU A 307 -10.48 6.37 -23.69
CA LEU A 307 -9.87 5.29 -22.93
C LEU A 307 -10.44 3.93 -23.36
N SER A 308 -9.57 3.02 -23.78
CA SER A 308 -9.88 1.63 -24.13
C SER A 308 -9.00 0.67 -23.33
N ILE A 309 -9.47 -0.56 -23.10
CA ILE A 309 -8.73 -1.58 -22.34
C ILE A 309 -8.61 -2.85 -23.19
N HIS A 310 -7.37 -3.28 -23.40
CA HIS A 310 -7.01 -4.42 -24.23
C HIS A 310 -6.40 -5.54 -23.39
N ARG A 311 -6.57 -6.78 -23.83
CA ARG A 311 -5.95 -7.97 -23.23
C ARG A 311 -5.59 -8.98 -24.31
N ILE A 312 -4.43 -9.62 -24.15
CA ILE A 312 -3.89 -10.55 -25.15
C ILE A 312 -4.58 -11.92 -25.10
N LYS A 313 -4.81 -12.45 -23.89
CA LYS A 313 -5.40 -13.78 -23.66
C LYS A 313 -6.64 -13.68 -22.80
N ARG A 314 -7.64 -14.51 -23.10
CA ARG A 314 -8.82 -14.69 -22.26
C ARG A 314 -8.57 -15.85 -21.30
N THR A 315 -8.65 -15.59 -19.99
CA THR A 315 -8.53 -16.63 -18.97
C THR A 315 -9.92 -16.98 -18.43
N ALA A 316 -10.13 -18.25 -18.06
CA ALA A 316 -11.39 -18.68 -17.45
C ALA A 316 -11.58 -17.97 -16.10
N GLY A 317 -12.68 -17.23 -15.94
CA GLY A 317 -12.98 -16.43 -14.75
C GLY A 317 -12.74 -14.92 -14.91
N ASP A 318 -12.18 -14.47 -16.04
CA ASP A 318 -11.99 -13.05 -16.30
C ASP A 318 -13.33 -12.31 -16.47
N HIS A 319 -13.45 -11.16 -15.81
CA HIS A 319 -14.59 -10.27 -16.01
C HIS A 319 -14.58 -9.72 -17.45
N PRO A 320 -15.74 -9.60 -18.11
CA PRO A 320 -15.81 -9.14 -19.51
C PRO A 320 -15.51 -7.64 -19.68
N GLY A 321 -15.40 -6.88 -18.58
CA GLY A 321 -15.20 -5.45 -18.58
C GLY A 321 -14.71 -4.92 -17.24
N ARG A 322 -14.33 -3.65 -17.21
CA ARG A 322 -13.94 -2.89 -16.02
C ARG A 322 -15.02 -1.90 -15.66
N ALA A 323 -15.51 -1.99 -14.44
CA ALA A 323 -16.45 -1.01 -13.91
C ALA A 323 -15.74 0.28 -13.51
N VAL A 324 -16.35 1.41 -13.84
CA VAL A 324 -16.00 2.70 -13.26
C VAL A 324 -16.64 2.78 -11.88
N GLN A 325 -15.81 2.77 -10.84
CA GLN A 325 -16.25 2.73 -9.44
C GLN A 325 -16.16 4.11 -8.80
N THR A 326 -17.08 4.40 -7.87
CA THR A 326 -17.01 5.58 -7.02
C THR A 326 -16.31 5.26 -5.71
N LEU A 327 -15.19 5.93 -5.44
CA LEU A 327 -14.45 5.80 -4.20
C LEU A 327 -15.23 6.40 -3.03
N GLN A 328 -15.37 5.63 -1.94
CA GLN A 328 -15.91 6.10 -0.65
C GLN A 328 -14.81 6.73 0.23
N MET A 329 -13.86 7.41 -0.40
CA MET A 329 -12.74 8.07 0.27
C MET A 329 -12.92 9.58 0.19
N GLU A 330 -12.59 10.29 1.26
CA GLU A 330 -12.66 11.74 1.30
C GLU A 330 -11.27 12.35 1.39
N LEU A 331 -11.07 13.51 0.77
CA LEU A 331 -9.79 14.24 0.78
C LEU A 331 -9.30 14.52 2.21
N GLN A 332 -10.22 14.83 3.14
CA GLN A 332 -9.90 15.11 4.53
C GLN A 332 -9.22 13.92 5.24
N GLN A 333 -9.53 12.69 4.81
CA GLN A 333 -8.94 11.48 5.38
C GLN A 333 -7.44 11.36 5.08
N ILE A 334 -6.97 11.93 3.96
CA ILE A 334 -5.57 11.93 3.54
C ILE A 334 -4.83 13.25 3.83
N MET A 335 -5.45 14.19 4.56
CA MET A 335 -4.83 15.45 4.99
C MET A 335 -4.47 15.43 6.47
N LYS A 336 -3.43 16.16 6.90
CA LYS A 336 -3.05 16.25 8.32
C LYS A 336 -4.08 17.00 9.18
N GLY A 337 -4.83 17.92 8.59
CA GLY A 337 -5.76 18.78 9.33
C GLY A 337 -5.02 19.63 10.38
N ASN A 338 -5.51 19.63 11.62
CA ASN A 338 -4.93 20.39 12.73
C ASN A 338 -3.72 19.71 13.41
N PHE A 339 -3.25 18.58 12.87
CA PHE A 339 -2.12 17.83 13.42
C PHE A 339 -0.80 18.17 12.71
N SER A 340 0.31 18.01 13.43
CA SER A 340 1.66 18.26 12.88
C SER A 340 2.16 17.16 11.94
N SER A 341 1.68 15.93 12.15
CA SER A 341 2.10 14.72 11.43
C SER A 341 0.92 13.76 11.24
N PHE A 342 1.02 12.89 10.23
CA PHE A 342 0.03 11.84 9.99
C PHE A 342 0.02 10.81 11.12
N MET A 343 1.18 10.40 11.62
CA MET A 343 1.25 9.49 12.76
C MET A 343 0.48 10.04 13.97
N GLN A 344 0.64 11.33 14.28
CA GLN A 344 -0.11 11.96 15.36
C GLN A 344 -1.63 11.96 15.08
N LYS A 345 -2.05 12.39 13.90
CA LYS A 345 -3.46 12.35 13.48
C LYS A 345 -4.04 10.95 13.68
N GLU A 346 -3.39 9.94 13.12
CA GLU A 346 -3.88 8.55 13.11
C GLU A 346 -3.94 7.95 14.52
N ILE A 347 -3.01 8.28 15.41
CA ILE A 347 -3.08 7.85 16.83
C ILE A 347 -4.32 8.45 17.49
N PHE A 348 -4.61 9.73 17.25
CA PHE A 348 -5.72 10.44 17.89
C PHE A 348 -7.08 10.15 17.23
N GLU A 349 -7.12 9.69 15.99
CA GLU A 349 -8.32 9.25 15.26
C GLU A 349 -8.75 7.81 15.61
N GLN A 350 -7.97 7.09 16.44
CA GLN A 350 -8.29 5.74 16.90
C GLN A 350 -9.73 5.55 17.42
N PRO A 351 -10.30 6.47 18.24
CA PRO A 351 -11.69 6.37 18.68
C PRO A 351 -12.69 6.31 17.52
N GLU A 352 -12.51 7.15 16.50
CA GLU A 352 -13.44 7.28 15.40
C GLU A 352 -13.34 6.10 14.44
N SER A 353 -12.12 5.68 14.10
CA SER A 353 -11.98 4.54 13.20
C SER A 353 -12.34 3.19 13.89
N VAL A 354 -12.41 3.11 15.24
CA VAL A 354 -12.96 1.92 15.95
C VAL A 354 -14.46 1.86 15.66
N VAL A 355 -15.13 3.00 15.79
CA VAL A 355 -16.57 3.13 15.49
C VAL A 355 -16.85 2.82 14.02
N ASN A 356 -16.05 3.33 13.09
CA ASN A 356 -16.21 3.06 11.65
C ASN A 356 -16.01 1.57 11.31
N THR A 357 -15.13 0.89 12.04
CA THR A 357 -14.92 -0.55 11.89
C THR A 357 -16.14 -1.36 12.37
N MET A 358 -16.86 -0.91 13.40
CA MET A 358 -18.05 -1.57 13.92
C MET A 358 -19.35 -1.17 13.19
N ARG A 359 -19.34 -0.05 12.47
CA ARG A 359 -20.50 0.52 11.79
C ARG A 359 -21.15 -0.50 10.85
N GLY A 360 -22.46 -0.73 11.04
CA GLY A 360 -23.24 -1.69 10.26
C GLY A 360 -22.88 -3.16 10.48
N ARG A 361 -22.00 -3.46 11.45
CA ARG A 361 -21.52 -4.82 11.75
C ARG A 361 -21.83 -5.27 13.17
N VAL A 362 -21.88 -4.33 14.11
CA VAL A 362 -22.31 -4.57 15.49
C VAL A 362 -23.60 -3.81 15.71
N ASN A 363 -24.65 -4.54 16.11
CA ASN A 363 -25.86 -3.93 16.61
C ASN A 363 -25.82 -3.98 18.14
N PHE A 364 -25.80 -2.81 18.78
CA PHE A 364 -25.72 -2.69 20.23
C PHE A 364 -27.08 -2.86 20.92
N ASP A 365 -28.18 -2.79 20.18
CA ASP A 365 -29.53 -2.93 20.73
C ASP A 365 -29.88 -4.40 21.00
N ASP A 366 -29.55 -5.28 20.05
CA ASP A 366 -29.79 -6.73 20.14
C ASP A 366 -28.52 -7.55 20.40
N TYR A 367 -27.36 -6.88 20.51
CA TYR A 367 -26.04 -7.48 20.72
C TYR A 367 -25.62 -8.48 19.63
N THR A 368 -26.10 -8.30 18.40
CA THR A 368 -25.74 -9.13 17.24
C THR A 368 -24.54 -8.61 16.49
N VAL A 369 -23.85 -9.54 15.83
CA VAL A 369 -22.68 -9.27 14.98
C VAL A 369 -22.93 -9.84 13.60
N ASN A 370 -22.81 -9.01 12.56
CA ASN A 370 -22.92 -9.44 11.18
C ASN A 370 -21.75 -8.90 10.34
N LEU A 371 -20.99 -9.82 9.74
CA LEU A 371 -19.90 -9.49 8.83
C LEU A 371 -20.34 -9.82 7.41
N GLY A 372 -20.92 -8.84 6.71
CA GLY A 372 -21.52 -9.05 5.38
C GLY A 372 -20.61 -9.76 4.37
N GLY A 373 -19.32 -9.41 4.33
CA GLY A 373 -18.35 -10.05 3.42
C GLY A 373 -18.00 -11.51 3.73
N LEU A 374 -18.51 -12.06 4.84
CA LEU A 374 -18.36 -13.47 5.22
C LEU A 374 -19.69 -14.24 5.17
N LYS A 375 -20.82 -13.56 4.91
CA LYS A 375 -22.16 -14.12 5.07
C LYS A 375 -22.34 -15.44 4.31
N ASP A 376 -21.83 -15.52 3.09
CA ASP A 376 -21.99 -16.69 2.22
C ASP A 376 -21.02 -17.84 2.59
N HIS A 377 -19.90 -17.51 3.23
CA HIS A 377 -18.82 -18.46 3.54
C HIS A 377 -18.80 -18.86 5.02
N ILE A 378 -19.57 -18.20 5.88
CA ILE A 378 -19.47 -18.38 7.34
C ILE A 378 -19.77 -19.82 7.78
N LYS A 379 -20.70 -20.49 7.11
CA LYS A 379 -21.03 -21.90 7.39
C LYS A 379 -19.90 -22.85 7.03
N GLU A 380 -19.13 -22.51 6.00
CA GLU A 380 -17.96 -23.28 5.58
C GLU A 380 -16.78 -23.02 6.53
N ILE A 381 -16.56 -21.76 6.89
CA ILE A 381 -15.60 -21.34 7.91
C ILE A 381 -15.84 -22.07 9.24
N GLN A 382 -17.10 -22.22 9.67
CA GLN A 382 -17.46 -22.97 10.88
C GLN A 382 -17.19 -24.48 10.79
N ARG A 383 -17.05 -25.04 9.58
CA ARG A 383 -16.67 -26.44 9.34
C ARG A 383 -15.16 -26.61 9.23
N CYS A 384 -14.44 -25.55 8.85
CA CYS A 384 -13.00 -25.48 9.00
C CYS A 384 -12.63 -25.64 10.47
N ARG A 385 -11.42 -26.11 10.71
CA ARG A 385 -11.14 -26.71 12.00
C ARG A 385 -10.09 -25.80 12.78
N ARG A 386 -9.05 -25.18 12.18
CA ARG A 386 -7.86 -24.46 12.78
C ARG A 386 -7.77 -23.17 12.03
N LEU A 387 -7.07 -22.23 12.60
CA LEU A 387 -6.80 -20.97 11.97
C LEU A 387 -5.30 -20.85 11.74
N ILE A 388 -4.91 -20.43 10.55
CA ILE A 388 -3.54 -20.08 10.18
C ILE A 388 -3.57 -18.60 9.86
N LEU A 389 -2.91 -17.80 10.68
CA LEU A 389 -2.80 -16.36 10.45
C LEU A 389 -1.48 -16.09 9.75
N ILE A 390 -1.53 -15.49 8.56
CA ILE A 390 -0.36 -15.17 7.73
C ILE A 390 -0.25 -13.65 7.57
N ALA A 391 0.87 -13.08 8.00
CA ALA A 391 1.15 -11.64 7.95
C ALA A 391 2.63 -11.34 8.19
N CYS A 392 3.03 -10.10 7.92
CA CYS A 392 4.34 -9.55 8.26
C CYS A 392 4.23 -8.33 9.20
N GLY A 393 5.29 -8.04 9.97
CA GLY A 393 5.41 -6.83 10.80
C GLY A 393 4.30 -6.63 11.84
N THR A 394 3.83 -5.39 12.01
CA THR A 394 2.72 -5.04 12.93
C THR A 394 1.45 -5.86 12.66
N SER A 395 1.24 -6.31 11.41
CA SER A 395 0.10 -7.16 11.10
C SER A 395 0.20 -8.54 11.71
N TYR A 396 1.40 -9.13 11.72
CA TYR A 396 1.67 -10.40 12.38
C TYR A 396 1.42 -10.29 13.88
N HIS A 397 1.91 -9.24 14.53
CA HIS A 397 1.70 -9.00 15.96
C HIS A 397 0.22 -8.95 16.33
N ALA A 398 -0.62 -8.39 15.48
CA ALA A 398 -2.06 -8.36 15.71
C ALA A 398 -2.72 -9.73 15.55
N GLY A 399 -2.22 -10.61 14.68
CA GLY A 399 -2.66 -12.01 14.64
C GLY A 399 -2.27 -12.78 15.90
N VAL A 400 -1.05 -12.53 16.43
CA VAL A 400 -0.65 -13.12 17.71
C VAL A 400 -1.52 -12.58 18.85
N ALA A 401 -1.90 -11.29 18.82
CA ALA A 401 -2.78 -10.64 19.79
C ALA A 401 -4.08 -11.39 20.09
N VAL A 402 -4.65 -11.97 19.05
CA VAL A 402 -5.94 -12.65 19.13
C VAL A 402 -5.76 -14.14 19.43
N SER A 403 -4.64 -14.74 19.02
CA SER A 403 -4.34 -16.15 19.24
C SER A 403 -4.27 -16.56 20.71
N ALA A 404 -3.99 -15.61 21.61
CA ALA A 404 -3.84 -15.83 23.06
C ALA A 404 -5.15 -16.13 23.83
N GLN A 405 -6.33 -16.07 23.20
CA GLN A 405 -7.59 -16.35 23.89
C GLN A 405 -7.78 -17.85 24.20
N PRO A 406 -7.92 -18.25 25.48
CA PRO A 406 -8.10 -19.65 25.85
C PRO A 406 -9.44 -20.18 25.30
N GLY A 407 -9.39 -21.37 24.70
CA GLY A 407 -10.57 -22.09 24.20
C GLY A 407 -10.80 -21.94 22.70
N ALA A 408 -10.02 -22.64 21.87
CA ALA A 408 -10.45 -23.13 20.56
C ALA A 408 -9.45 -24.17 20.06
N GLY A 409 -9.79 -25.45 20.22
CA GLY A 409 -9.18 -26.49 19.41
C GLY A 409 -9.83 -26.56 18.02
N CYS A 410 -9.00 -26.71 16.97
CA CYS A 410 -8.92 -27.95 16.12
C CYS A 410 -9.22 -27.88 14.58
N ARG A 411 -8.21 -27.71 13.61
CA ARG A 411 -7.88 -27.98 12.07
C ARG A 411 -8.13 -27.13 10.70
N SER A 412 -7.32 -26.12 10.33
CA SER A 412 -7.16 -25.26 9.09
C SER A 412 -8.27 -24.37 8.41
N LEU A 413 -8.00 -23.05 8.36
CA LEU A 413 -8.59 -21.87 7.68
C LEU A 413 -7.42 -20.88 7.61
N ALA A 414 -7.06 -20.33 6.46
CA ALA A 414 -5.99 -19.35 6.36
C ALA A 414 -6.57 -17.94 6.31
N MET A 415 -6.22 -17.08 7.27
CA MET A 415 -6.53 -15.66 7.21
C MET A 415 -5.26 -14.88 6.93
N THR A 416 -5.29 -14.10 5.85
CA THR A 416 -4.18 -13.23 5.44
C THR A 416 -4.44 -11.81 5.91
N LEU A 417 -3.43 -11.23 6.54
CA LEU A 417 -3.58 -10.06 7.39
C LEU A 417 -2.61 -8.94 6.91
N PHE A 418 -3.15 -7.96 6.17
CA PHE A 418 -2.69 -6.57 5.83
C PHE A 418 -1.17 -6.22 5.71
N PRO A 419 -0.72 -5.30 4.80
CA PRO A 419 -1.41 -4.59 3.72
C PRO A 419 -1.68 -5.47 2.50
N GLY A 420 -2.73 -5.12 1.76
CA GLY A 420 -3.30 -5.95 0.69
C GLY A 420 -2.39 -6.28 -0.51
N GLU A 421 -1.12 -5.85 -0.44
CA GLU A 421 -0.09 -5.95 -1.48
C GLU A 421 1.27 -6.43 -0.91
N THR A 422 1.36 -6.86 0.37
CA THR A 422 2.63 -7.36 0.91
C THR A 422 3.05 -8.64 0.21
N ALA A 423 4.23 -8.63 -0.42
CA ALA A 423 4.72 -9.72 -1.27
C ALA A 423 4.68 -11.08 -0.57
N ASP A 424 5.34 -11.23 0.58
CA ASP A 424 5.35 -12.49 1.35
C ASP A 424 3.95 -12.98 1.74
N THR A 425 3.07 -12.05 2.14
CA THR A 425 1.70 -12.39 2.56
C THR A 425 0.84 -12.80 1.36
N LEU A 426 1.03 -12.17 0.20
CA LEU A 426 0.37 -12.52 -1.06
C LEU A 426 0.86 -13.87 -1.58
N MET A 427 2.16 -14.15 -1.50
CA MET A 427 2.72 -15.46 -1.85
C MET A 427 2.21 -16.54 -0.90
N GLY A 428 2.13 -16.26 0.40
CA GLY A 428 1.49 -17.13 1.39
C GLY A 428 0.02 -17.39 1.07
N LEU A 429 -0.74 -16.39 0.61
CA LEU A 429 -2.12 -16.55 0.15
C LEU A 429 -2.20 -17.54 -1.01
N ARG A 430 -1.42 -17.31 -2.08
CA ARG A 430 -1.41 -18.14 -3.29
C ARG A 430 -1.02 -19.58 -2.96
N TYR A 431 0.00 -19.77 -2.13
CA TYR A 431 0.42 -21.08 -1.63
C TYR A 431 -0.72 -21.82 -0.91
N CYS A 432 -1.53 -21.12 -0.13
CA CYS A 432 -2.70 -21.69 0.55
C CYS A 432 -3.83 -22.02 -0.42
N LYS A 433 -4.11 -21.17 -1.40
CA LYS A 433 -5.14 -21.41 -2.43
C LYS A 433 -4.83 -22.63 -3.28
N GLU A 434 -3.56 -22.80 -3.71
CA GLU A 434 -3.12 -23.98 -4.46
C GLU A 434 -3.35 -25.30 -3.72
N ARG A 435 -3.37 -25.25 -2.38
CA ARG A 435 -3.63 -26.41 -1.51
C ARG A 435 -5.11 -26.58 -1.16
N GLY A 436 -6.00 -25.81 -1.79
CA GLY A 436 -7.44 -25.87 -1.57
C GLY A 436 -7.88 -25.37 -0.19
N ALA A 437 -7.08 -24.53 0.47
CA ALA A 437 -7.51 -23.91 1.72
C ALA A 437 -8.53 -22.80 1.43
N LEU A 438 -9.57 -22.70 2.26
CA LEU A 438 -10.45 -21.53 2.27
C LEU A 438 -9.67 -20.32 2.77
N THR A 439 -9.72 -19.23 2.02
CA THR A 439 -8.92 -18.02 2.24
C THR A 439 -9.78 -16.82 2.61
N VAL A 440 -9.37 -16.10 3.67
CA VAL A 440 -10.07 -14.91 4.16
C VAL A 440 -9.14 -13.69 4.16
N GLY A 441 -9.53 -12.64 3.43
CA GLY A 441 -8.78 -11.39 3.36
C GLY A 441 -9.23 -10.36 4.37
N ILE A 442 -8.36 -9.97 5.32
CA ILE A 442 -8.61 -8.80 6.18
C ILE A 442 -7.75 -7.63 5.71
N THR A 443 -8.36 -6.68 4.99
CA THR A 443 -7.65 -5.57 4.33
C THR A 443 -8.24 -4.20 4.68
N ASN A 444 -7.42 -3.14 4.59
CA ASN A 444 -7.87 -1.74 4.67
C ASN A 444 -7.86 -1.03 3.32
N THR A 445 -7.56 -1.75 2.24
CA THR A 445 -7.48 -1.20 0.90
C THR A 445 -8.46 -1.96 0.01
N VAL A 446 -9.44 -1.24 -0.52
CA VAL A 446 -10.42 -1.80 -1.46
C VAL A 446 -9.72 -2.09 -2.78
N GLY A 447 -10.03 -3.23 -3.41
CA GLY A 447 -9.45 -3.61 -4.71
C GLY A 447 -8.00 -4.09 -4.65
N SER A 448 -7.42 -4.25 -3.45
CA SER A 448 -6.07 -4.81 -3.29
C SER A 448 -5.98 -6.27 -3.76
N SER A 449 -4.78 -6.73 -4.13
CA SER A 449 -4.51 -8.10 -4.58
C SER A 449 -5.01 -9.15 -3.59
N ILE A 450 -4.71 -9.01 -2.29
CA ILE A 450 -5.23 -9.92 -1.24
C ILE A 450 -6.77 -9.90 -1.18
N SER A 451 -7.41 -8.73 -1.29
CA SER A 451 -8.89 -8.68 -1.24
C SER A 451 -9.58 -9.25 -2.48
N ARG A 452 -8.91 -9.28 -3.63
CA ARG A 452 -9.44 -9.84 -4.88
C ARG A 452 -9.17 -11.34 -4.98
N GLU A 453 -8.01 -11.79 -4.52
CA GLU A 453 -7.61 -13.20 -4.62
C GLU A 453 -8.22 -14.07 -3.51
N THR A 454 -8.69 -13.51 -2.40
CA THR A 454 -9.32 -14.29 -1.32
C THR A 454 -10.76 -14.68 -1.63
N ASP A 455 -11.21 -15.85 -1.15
CA ASP A 455 -12.57 -16.36 -1.41
C ASP A 455 -13.64 -15.50 -0.75
N CYS A 456 -13.34 -14.99 0.45
CA CYS A 456 -14.17 -14.03 1.15
C CYS A 456 -13.31 -13.03 1.94
N GLY A 457 -13.91 -11.92 2.34
CA GLY A 457 -13.11 -10.81 2.83
C GLY A 457 -13.84 -9.82 3.69
N VAL A 458 -13.03 -9.03 4.39
CA VAL A 458 -13.43 -8.21 5.51
C VAL A 458 -12.63 -6.91 5.39
N HIS A 459 -13.25 -5.90 4.82
CA HIS A 459 -12.64 -4.57 4.73
C HIS A 459 -12.70 -3.88 6.10
N ILE A 460 -11.57 -3.52 6.72
CA ILE A 460 -11.56 -2.99 8.10
C ILE A 460 -12.30 -1.65 8.21
N ASN A 461 -12.24 -0.80 7.19
CA ASN A 461 -12.86 0.52 7.16
C ASN A 461 -12.27 1.48 8.22
N ALA A 462 -10.94 1.46 8.36
CA ALA A 462 -10.20 2.34 9.25
C ALA A 462 -9.87 3.70 8.60
N GLY A 463 -10.22 3.86 7.32
CA GLY A 463 -9.75 4.95 6.46
C GLY A 463 -8.27 4.79 6.05
N PRO A 464 -7.80 5.57 5.07
CA PRO A 464 -6.43 5.52 4.56
C PRO A 464 -5.38 5.78 5.64
N GLU A 465 -4.33 4.95 5.72
CA GLU A 465 -3.22 5.14 6.66
C GLU A 465 -1.99 5.64 5.87
N ILE A 466 -1.54 6.85 6.17
CA ILE A 466 -0.49 7.57 5.45
C ILE A 466 0.84 7.51 6.19
N GLY A 467 0.84 7.63 7.54
CA GLY A 467 2.08 7.57 8.32
C GLY A 467 2.76 6.21 8.15
N VAL A 468 4.09 6.15 7.93
CA VAL A 468 4.78 4.88 7.61
C VAL A 468 4.54 3.82 8.70
N ALA A 469 4.74 4.19 9.96
CA ALA A 469 4.45 3.31 11.10
C ALA A 469 2.95 3.12 11.30
N SER A 470 2.44 1.89 11.12
CA SER A 470 1.01 1.59 11.38
C SER A 470 0.58 1.85 12.83
N THR A 471 -0.55 2.52 13.02
CA THR A 471 -1.09 2.90 14.33
C THR A 471 -2.55 2.46 14.47
N LYS A 472 -3.44 3.12 13.74
CA LYS A 472 -4.89 2.94 13.84
C LYS A 472 -5.32 1.52 13.47
N VAL A 473 -4.70 0.93 12.45
CA VAL A 473 -5.02 -0.43 11.94
C VAL A 473 -4.98 -1.52 13.03
N ARG A 474 -4.22 -1.30 14.12
CA ARG A 474 -4.08 -2.27 15.22
C ARG A 474 -5.30 -2.35 16.14
N ALA A 475 -5.79 -1.22 16.64
CA ALA A 475 -6.95 -1.18 17.56
C ALA A 475 -8.18 -1.89 16.95
N TYR A 476 -8.28 -1.87 15.62
CA TYR A 476 -9.39 -2.42 14.84
C TYR A 476 -9.36 -3.93 14.64
N ARG A 477 -8.17 -4.53 14.67
CA ARG A 477 -8.00 -5.97 14.43
C ARG A 477 -8.35 -6.80 15.67
N GLU A 478 -7.97 -6.32 16.86
CA GLU A 478 -8.30 -6.98 18.14
C GLU A 478 -9.83 -7.03 18.36
N VAL A 479 -10.55 -5.94 18.06
CA VAL A 479 -12.03 -5.90 18.15
C VAL A 479 -12.67 -6.88 17.15
N ARG A 480 -12.15 -6.95 15.92
CA ARG A 480 -12.82 -7.66 14.84
C ARG A 480 -12.58 -9.15 14.82
N GLU A 481 -11.39 -9.63 15.19
CA GLU A 481 -11.19 -11.07 15.30
C GLU A 481 -11.88 -11.65 16.56
N GLY A 482 -12.04 -10.84 17.62
CA GLY A 482 -12.96 -11.16 18.72
C GLY A 482 -14.42 -11.31 18.23
N LEU A 483 -14.85 -10.44 17.31
CA LEU A 483 -16.14 -10.53 16.62
C LEU A 483 -16.23 -11.78 15.72
N PHE A 484 -15.22 -12.06 14.89
CA PHE A 484 -15.15 -13.21 13.98
C PHE A 484 -15.20 -14.53 14.75
N ARG A 485 -14.49 -14.61 15.88
CA ARG A 485 -14.53 -15.77 16.77
C ARG A 485 -15.92 -15.97 17.37
N ARG A 486 -16.64 -14.90 17.73
CA ARG A 486 -18.04 -14.98 18.20
C ARG A 486 -18.96 -15.56 17.11
N VAL A 487 -18.88 -15.05 15.88
CA VAL A 487 -19.66 -15.59 14.75
C VAL A 487 -19.33 -17.06 14.47
N CYS A 488 -18.07 -17.49 14.65
CA CYS A 488 -17.69 -18.91 14.54
C CYS A 488 -18.16 -19.75 15.75
N SER A 489 -18.42 -19.11 16.89
CA SER A 489 -18.68 -19.74 18.19
C SER A 489 -20.16 -19.80 18.59
N ASP A 490 -21.07 -19.20 17.80
CA ASP A 490 -22.52 -19.20 18.05
C ASP A 490 -23.17 -20.61 18.06
N ARG A 491 -22.39 -21.68 17.87
CA ARG A 491 -22.83 -23.08 18.03
C ARG A 491 -22.27 -23.83 19.24
N ILE A 492 -21.28 -23.28 19.95
CA ILE A 492 -20.53 -24.03 20.99
C ILE A 492 -20.77 -23.49 22.41
N TRP A 493 -21.27 -22.27 22.56
CA TRP A 493 -21.48 -21.68 23.90
C TRP A 493 -22.97 -21.54 24.21
N GLY A 494 -23.53 -22.59 24.82
CA GLY A 494 -24.73 -22.45 25.64
C GLY A 494 -24.41 -21.59 26.88
N ASP A 495 -25.19 -20.53 27.08
CA ASP A 495 -25.42 -19.76 28.32
C ASP A 495 -24.26 -19.21 29.19
N GLY A 496 -22.98 -19.44 28.86
CA GLY A 496 -21.87 -19.10 29.75
C GLY A 496 -21.25 -17.70 29.58
N PHE A 497 -21.26 -17.11 28.39
CA PHE A 497 -20.65 -15.80 28.13
C PHE A 497 -21.73 -14.72 28.06
N LYS A 498 -22.32 -14.40 29.23
CA LYS A 498 -23.00 -13.13 29.42
C LYS A 498 -21.95 -12.03 29.18
N LEU A 499 -21.91 -11.50 27.95
CA LEU A 499 -21.50 -10.10 27.77
C LEU A 499 -22.31 -9.33 28.81
N GLU A 500 -21.69 -8.83 29.87
CA GLU A 500 -22.38 -7.95 30.80
C GLU A 500 -23.01 -6.83 29.97
N LYS A 501 -24.34 -6.90 29.88
CA LYS A 501 -25.22 -5.91 29.26
C LYS A 501 -24.81 -4.54 29.80
N GLY A 502 -24.02 -3.78 29.04
CA GLY A 502 -23.65 -2.41 29.41
C GLY A 502 -22.20 -1.95 29.20
N ARG A 503 -21.20 -2.84 28.95
CA ARG A 503 -19.78 -2.41 28.93
C ARG A 503 -19.08 -2.33 27.56
N PHE A 504 -19.78 -2.54 26.45
CA PHE A 504 -19.21 -2.27 25.11
C PHE A 504 -19.20 -0.77 24.73
N ARG A 505 -19.47 0.13 25.68
CA ARG A 505 -18.99 1.51 25.59
C ARG A 505 -17.49 1.49 25.88
N LEU A 506 -16.71 1.13 24.85
CA LEU A 506 -15.31 1.53 24.80
C LEU A 506 -15.35 3.06 24.68
N ASP A 507 -15.36 3.73 25.83
CA ASP A 507 -15.35 5.19 25.91
C ASP A 507 -13.93 5.69 25.61
N ILE A 508 -13.42 5.35 24.42
CA ILE A 508 -12.13 5.83 23.89
C ILE A 508 -12.18 7.36 23.70
N ARG A 509 -13.38 7.95 23.71
CA ARG A 509 -13.59 9.40 23.70
C ARG A 509 -13.10 10.09 24.97
N LYS A 510 -12.93 9.37 26.09
CA LYS A 510 -12.24 9.94 27.25
C LYS A 510 -10.78 10.16 26.85
N LYS A 511 -10.46 11.41 26.49
CA LYS A 511 -9.11 11.91 26.25
C LYS A 511 -8.16 11.20 27.20
N PHE A 512 -7.33 10.30 26.66
CA PHE A 512 -6.15 9.87 27.41
C PHE A 512 -5.47 11.16 27.83
N ASN A 513 -5.13 11.28 29.11
CA ASN A 513 -4.52 12.50 29.62
C ASN A 513 -3.07 12.52 29.11
N VAL A 514 -2.89 12.85 27.83
CA VAL A 514 -1.60 12.86 27.09
C VAL A 514 -0.60 13.76 27.80
N LEU A 515 -1.08 14.81 28.46
CA LEU A 515 -0.31 15.74 29.28
C LEU A 515 0.43 15.05 30.45
N ALA A 516 -0.13 13.98 31.03
CA ALA A 516 0.54 13.23 32.10
C ALA A 516 1.69 12.35 31.57
N LEU A 517 1.61 11.91 30.31
CA LEU A 517 2.66 11.15 29.62
C LEU A 517 3.79 12.07 29.16
N SER A 518 3.46 13.25 28.62
CA SER A 518 4.48 14.24 28.26
C SER A 518 5.28 14.69 29.48
N ASP A 519 4.65 14.95 30.63
CA ASP A 519 5.36 15.34 31.85
C ASP A 519 6.27 14.23 32.41
N LEU A 520 5.91 12.96 32.21
CA LEU A 520 6.74 11.81 32.61
C LEU A 520 7.96 11.63 31.71
N ILE A 521 7.82 11.92 30.40
CA ILE A 521 8.87 11.82 29.38
C ILE A 521 9.82 13.03 29.45
N PHE A 522 9.29 14.25 29.62
CA PHE A 522 10.10 15.48 29.76
C PHE A 522 10.92 15.52 31.06
N LYS A 523 10.53 14.75 32.09
CA LYS A 523 11.32 14.59 33.32
C LYS A 523 12.43 13.54 33.22
N TYR A 524 12.55 12.80 32.12
CA TYR A 524 13.75 11.99 31.87
C TYR A 524 14.89 12.92 31.45
N PRO A 525 16.00 13.01 32.21
CA PRO A 525 17.12 13.84 31.78
C PRO A 525 17.65 13.31 30.44
N HIS A 526 17.72 14.19 29.45
CA HIS A 526 18.21 13.94 28.08
C HIS A 526 19.57 13.22 28.02
N SER A 527 20.35 13.25 29.11
CA SER A 527 21.64 12.58 29.26
C SER A 527 21.55 11.06 29.46
N GLN A 528 20.44 10.49 29.95
CA GLN A 528 20.29 9.05 30.17
C GLN A 528 19.73 8.28 28.97
N LEU A 529 18.96 8.93 28.09
CA LEU A 529 18.39 8.29 26.88
C LEU A 529 19.33 8.36 25.65
N ARG A 530 20.48 9.02 25.78
CA ARG A 530 21.55 8.99 24.76
C ARG A 530 22.32 7.68 24.87
N GLY A 531 22.04 6.75 23.96
CA GLY A 531 22.84 5.53 23.77
C GLY A 531 22.38 4.28 24.51
N GLN A 532 21.17 4.26 25.08
CA GLN A 532 20.66 3.10 25.82
C GLN A 532 19.57 2.34 25.05
N SER A 533 19.64 1.01 25.14
CA SER A 533 18.61 0.07 24.70
C SER A 533 17.42 0.13 25.66
N LEU A 534 16.19 0.18 25.15
CA LEU A 534 14.94 0.04 25.91
C LEU A 534 14.52 -1.44 25.87
N THR A 535 14.10 -1.99 27.01
CA THR A 535 13.51 -3.33 27.04
C THR A 535 12.13 -3.27 27.68
N ASP A 536 11.15 -3.81 26.96
CA ASP A 536 9.75 -3.86 27.38
C ASP A 536 9.42 -5.27 27.86
N PHE A 537 8.91 -5.42 29.10
CA PHE A 537 8.50 -6.72 29.67
C PHE A 537 6.99 -6.77 29.93
N SER A 538 6.34 -7.90 29.63
CA SER A 538 4.92 -8.12 29.91
C SER A 538 4.60 -9.53 30.40
N GLY A 539 3.69 -9.67 31.37
CA GLY A 539 3.45 -10.94 32.06
C GLY A 539 2.21 -11.75 31.67
N CYS A 540 1.61 -11.51 30.51
CA CYS A 540 0.50 -12.32 29.99
C CYS A 540 0.61 -12.56 28.50
N SER A 541 0.11 -13.71 28.01
CA SER A 541 -0.19 -13.96 26.61
C SER A 541 -0.87 -12.77 25.91
N PHE A 542 -1.90 -12.11 26.47
CA PHE A 542 -2.58 -10.96 25.85
C PHE A 542 -1.79 -9.64 25.81
N VAL A 543 -0.78 -9.52 26.67
CA VAL A 543 -0.03 -8.28 26.91
C VAL A 543 1.40 -8.36 26.32
N VAL A 544 1.89 -9.56 25.97
CA VAL A 544 3.13 -9.81 25.18
C VAL A 544 3.19 -8.92 23.96
N PHE A 545 2.04 -8.74 23.31
CA PHE A 545 1.90 -8.06 22.03
C PHE A 545 2.07 -6.57 22.14
N THR A 546 1.66 -5.99 23.27
CA THR A 546 1.87 -4.57 23.53
C THR A 546 3.37 -4.29 23.66
N CYS A 547 4.15 -5.19 24.26
CA CYS A 547 5.62 -5.07 24.29
C CYS A 547 6.28 -5.26 22.93
N TRP A 548 5.79 -6.17 22.08
CA TRP A 548 6.36 -6.38 20.75
C TRP A 548 6.05 -5.22 19.78
N GLU A 549 4.95 -4.48 19.98
CA GLU A 549 4.72 -3.18 19.33
C GLU A 549 5.52 -2.03 19.92
N GLY A 550 6.14 -2.21 21.09
CA GLY A 550 7.22 -1.33 21.55
C GLY A 550 8.30 -1.16 20.47
N ALA A 551 8.43 -2.10 19.51
CA ALA A 551 9.23 -1.96 18.30
C ALA A 551 8.89 -0.72 17.45
N LYS A 552 7.74 -0.05 17.62
CA LYS A 552 7.50 1.28 17.04
C LYS A 552 8.55 2.28 17.49
N ILE A 553 9.04 2.17 18.72
CA ILE A 553 10.17 2.94 19.21
C ILE A 553 11.39 2.67 18.32
N LYS A 554 11.67 1.42 17.93
CA LYS A 554 12.75 1.09 16.99
C LYS A 554 12.56 1.75 15.63
N GLU A 555 11.34 1.67 15.10
CA GLU A 555 10.98 2.14 13.75
C GLU A 555 11.21 3.64 13.58
N ILE A 556 10.72 4.46 14.52
CA ILE A 556 10.70 5.93 14.35
C ILE A 556 11.71 6.68 15.22
N THR A 557 12.20 6.10 16.32
CA THR A 557 13.17 6.77 17.21
C THR A 557 14.61 6.27 17.00
N TYR A 558 14.77 5.14 16.28
CA TYR A 558 16.02 4.41 16.09
C TYR A 558 16.71 3.97 17.39
N MET A 559 15.99 3.98 18.51
CA MET A 559 16.44 3.33 19.73
C MET A 559 16.32 1.84 19.57
N HIS A 560 17.32 1.11 20.05
CA HIS A 560 17.17 -0.33 20.23
C HIS A 560 16.04 -0.54 21.25
N SER A 561 14.90 -1.06 20.81
CA SER A 561 13.80 -1.49 21.68
C SER A 561 13.53 -2.95 21.42
N GLU A 562 13.38 -3.72 22.50
CA GLU A 562 13.13 -5.16 22.44
C GLU A 562 11.97 -5.52 23.37
N GLY A 563 10.99 -6.24 22.83
CA GLY A 563 9.86 -6.75 23.59
C GLY A 563 10.11 -8.17 24.09
N ILE A 564 10.06 -8.37 25.40
CA ILE A 564 10.40 -9.63 26.06
C ILE A 564 9.20 -10.16 26.85
N LEU A 565 8.94 -11.46 26.71
CA LEU A 565 7.94 -12.14 27.51
C LEU A 565 8.41 -12.20 28.97
N ALA A 566 7.62 -11.69 29.92
CA ALA A 566 8.05 -11.66 31.32
C ALA A 566 8.15 -13.06 31.95
N GLY A 567 7.51 -14.08 31.37
CA GLY A 567 7.74 -15.47 31.72
C GLY A 567 9.17 -15.93 31.40
N GLU A 568 9.78 -15.39 30.34
CA GLU A 568 11.13 -15.74 29.87
C GLU A 568 12.25 -14.99 30.59
N LEU A 569 11.92 -14.01 31.44
CA LEU A 569 12.90 -13.19 32.16
C LEU A 569 13.99 -14.03 32.82
N LYS A 570 13.61 -15.08 33.55
CA LYS A 570 14.55 -15.93 34.31
C LYS A 570 15.42 -16.83 33.43
N HIS A 571 15.08 -16.98 32.15
CA HIS A 571 15.77 -17.88 31.23
C HIS A 571 16.93 -17.18 30.49
N GLY A 572 17.31 -15.97 30.90
CA GLY A 572 18.47 -15.24 30.38
C GLY A 572 18.30 -13.72 30.37
N PRO A 573 17.20 -13.18 29.79
CA PRO A 573 17.00 -11.73 29.61
C PRO A 573 17.10 -10.88 30.87
N LEU A 574 16.77 -11.43 32.04
CA LEU A 574 16.90 -10.73 33.33
C LEU A 574 18.34 -10.30 33.63
N ALA A 575 19.35 -10.92 33.00
CA ALA A 575 20.76 -10.53 33.12
C ALA A 575 21.05 -9.13 32.54
N LEU A 576 20.20 -8.63 31.64
CA LEU A 576 20.33 -7.28 31.06
C LEU A 576 19.84 -6.18 32.01
N VAL A 577 19.09 -6.54 33.06
CA VAL A 577 18.44 -5.57 33.95
C VAL A 577 19.41 -5.08 35.01
N ASP A 578 19.65 -3.78 35.02
CA ASP A 578 20.38 -3.07 36.06
C ASP A 578 19.75 -1.69 36.36
N LYS A 579 20.45 -0.85 37.13
CA LYS A 579 20.00 0.51 37.50
C LYS A 579 20.00 1.51 36.33
N LEU A 580 20.69 1.20 35.23
CA LEU A 580 20.85 2.06 34.06
C LEU A 580 19.84 1.69 32.98
N MET A 581 19.56 0.40 32.80
CA MET A 581 18.70 -0.14 31.79
C MET A 581 17.27 0.39 31.93
N PRO A 582 16.76 1.15 30.94
CA PRO A 582 15.38 1.60 30.92
C PRO A 582 14.45 0.42 30.66
N VAL A 583 13.47 0.25 31.56
CA VAL A 583 12.51 -0.84 31.50
C VAL A 583 11.08 -0.30 31.49
N ILE A 584 10.23 -0.79 30.59
CA ILE A 584 8.78 -0.56 30.63
C ILE A 584 8.10 -1.89 30.92
N MET A 585 7.21 -1.91 31.92
CA MET A 585 6.43 -3.09 32.28
C MET A 585 4.94 -2.85 32.11
N ILE A 586 4.22 -3.87 31.65
CA ILE A 586 2.77 -3.79 31.50
C ILE A 586 2.12 -4.80 32.45
N ILE A 587 1.31 -4.27 33.38
CA ILE A 587 0.68 -5.03 34.46
C ILE A 587 -0.81 -4.66 34.49
N MET A 588 -1.65 -5.53 33.92
CA MET A 588 -3.10 -5.35 33.85
C MET A 588 -3.81 -6.26 34.86
N ARG A 589 -5.03 -5.89 35.24
CA ARG A 589 -5.90 -6.69 36.11
C ARG A 589 -6.59 -7.81 35.32
N ASP A 590 -5.80 -8.80 34.94
CA ASP A 590 -6.27 -10.04 34.31
C ASP A 590 -5.85 -11.27 35.13
N HIS A 591 -6.17 -12.46 34.62
CA HIS A 591 -5.80 -13.74 35.24
C HIS A 591 -4.29 -13.95 35.46
N THR A 592 -3.41 -13.14 34.87
CA THR A 592 -1.95 -13.20 35.06
C THR A 592 -1.38 -12.09 35.93
N TYR A 593 -2.21 -11.22 36.51
CA TYR A 593 -1.79 -10.13 37.39
C TYR A 593 -0.72 -10.55 38.40
N ALA A 594 -0.93 -11.66 39.12
CA ALA A 594 0.02 -12.18 40.09
C ALA A 594 1.38 -12.58 39.48
N LYS A 595 1.39 -13.12 38.24
CA LYS A 595 2.62 -13.45 37.51
C LYS A 595 3.35 -12.19 37.07
N CYS A 596 2.62 -11.18 36.58
CA CYS A 596 3.16 -9.87 36.25
C CYS A 596 3.81 -9.18 37.47
N GLN A 597 3.15 -9.25 38.63
CA GLN A 597 3.71 -8.75 39.89
C GLN A 597 5.01 -9.47 40.27
N ASN A 598 5.04 -10.80 40.15
CA ASN A 598 6.26 -11.57 40.40
C ASN A 598 7.41 -11.16 39.46
N ALA A 599 7.13 -10.87 38.19
CA ALA A 599 8.12 -10.36 37.26
C ALA A 599 8.60 -8.96 37.64
N LEU A 600 7.69 -8.07 38.07
CA LEU A 600 8.04 -6.73 38.55
C LEU A 600 9.00 -6.80 39.74
N GLN A 601 8.72 -7.66 40.71
CA GLN A 601 9.60 -7.87 41.87
C GLN A 601 10.99 -8.37 41.45
N GLN A 602 11.09 -9.22 40.42
CA GLN A 602 12.37 -9.70 39.90
C GLN A 602 13.20 -8.57 39.30
N VAL A 603 12.57 -7.68 38.52
CA VAL A 603 13.22 -6.50 37.93
C VAL A 603 13.69 -5.54 39.03
N ILE A 604 12.84 -5.26 40.02
CA ILE A 604 13.18 -4.38 41.16
C ILE A 604 14.32 -4.97 42.00
N ALA A 605 14.33 -6.29 42.22
CA ALA A 605 15.40 -6.98 42.95
C ALA A 605 16.77 -6.91 42.26
N ARG A 606 16.82 -6.56 40.97
CA ARG A 606 18.04 -6.28 40.20
C ARG A 606 18.33 -4.79 40.05
N GLN A 607 17.73 -3.96 40.92
CA GLN A 607 17.85 -2.50 40.92
C GLN A 607 17.23 -1.81 39.69
N GLY A 608 16.47 -2.54 38.87
CA GLY A 608 15.71 -1.98 37.77
C GLY A 608 14.69 -0.96 38.27
N ARG A 609 14.49 0.11 37.49
CA ARG A 609 13.55 1.20 37.83
C ARG A 609 12.47 1.32 36.74
N PRO A 610 11.54 0.35 36.65
CA PRO A 610 10.62 0.27 35.54
C PRO A 610 9.59 1.39 35.55
N VAL A 611 9.16 1.81 34.35
CA VAL A 611 7.91 2.54 34.14
C VAL A 611 6.80 1.49 33.98
N VAL A 612 5.75 1.58 34.78
CA VAL A 612 4.69 0.56 34.79
C VAL A 612 3.40 1.10 34.16
N ILE A 613 2.96 0.51 33.06
CA ILE A 613 1.61 0.71 32.51
C ILE A 613 0.68 -0.21 33.29
N CYS A 614 -0.27 0.35 34.02
CA CYS A 614 -1.18 -0.38 34.90
C CYS A 614 -2.60 0.17 34.89
N ASP A 615 -3.52 -0.60 35.45
CA ASP A 615 -4.90 -0.18 35.63
C ASP A 615 -5.00 1.06 36.55
N LYS A 616 -5.91 1.99 36.23
CA LYS A 616 -6.23 3.15 37.09
C LYS A 616 -6.65 2.75 38.50
N GLU A 617 -7.29 1.60 38.66
CA GLU A 617 -7.78 1.10 39.95
C GLU A 617 -6.74 0.26 40.71
N ASP A 618 -5.55 0.04 40.13
CA ASP A 618 -4.48 -0.72 40.76
C ASP A 618 -3.67 0.10 41.76
N ILE A 619 -4.29 0.33 42.92
CA ILE A 619 -3.72 1.13 44.02
C ILE A 619 -2.38 0.55 44.51
N GLU A 620 -2.22 -0.78 44.51
CA GLU A 620 -1.02 -1.46 45.01
C GLU A 620 0.19 -1.12 44.13
N THR A 621 0.08 -1.34 42.82
CA THR A 621 1.14 -1.03 41.85
C THR A 621 1.44 0.47 41.82
N ILE A 622 0.41 1.31 41.90
CA ILE A 622 0.55 2.77 41.88
C ILE A 622 1.30 3.29 43.12
N LYS A 623 1.08 2.71 44.31
CA LYS A 623 1.78 3.10 45.53
C LYS A 623 3.23 2.63 45.55
N ASN A 624 3.48 1.40 45.09
CA ASN A 624 4.80 0.78 45.18
C ASN A 624 5.77 1.24 44.09
N ASN A 625 5.28 1.84 43.00
CA ASN A 625 6.10 2.28 41.88
C ASN A 625 6.02 3.80 41.69
N LYS A 626 7.18 4.46 41.63
CA LYS A 626 7.25 5.91 41.44
C LYS A 626 6.72 6.39 40.08
N ARG A 627 6.74 5.53 39.05
CA ARG A 627 6.45 5.89 37.65
C ARG A 627 5.38 4.95 37.10
N THR A 628 4.14 5.41 37.09
CA THR A 628 3.00 4.63 36.58
C THR A 628 2.23 5.39 35.51
N ILE A 629 1.89 4.69 34.43
CA ILE A 629 0.97 5.15 33.39
C ILE A 629 -0.35 4.44 33.62
N LYS A 630 -1.38 5.21 33.96
CA LYS A 630 -2.67 4.68 34.42
C LYS A 630 -3.67 4.61 33.27
N VAL A 631 -4.00 3.41 32.81
CA VAL A 631 -4.98 3.17 31.74
C VAL A 631 -6.33 2.73 32.33
N PRO A 632 -7.47 3.09 31.73
CA PRO A 632 -8.77 2.64 32.24
C PRO A 632 -8.91 1.12 32.10
N HIS A 633 -9.64 0.52 33.04
CA HIS A 633 -10.02 -0.89 33.01
C HIS A 633 -10.99 -1.16 31.83
N SER A 634 -10.75 -2.25 31.11
CA SER A 634 -11.61 -2.84 30.09
C SER A 634 -11.65 -4.35 30.26
N VAL A 635 -12.42 -5.04 29.41
CA VAL A 635 -12.40 -6.51 29.35
C VAL A 635 -11.00 -6.97 28.96
N ASP A 636 -10.48 -8.04 29.60
CA ASP A 636 -9.11 -8.55 29.44
C ASP A 636 -8.67 -8.64 27.96
N CYS A 637 -9.54 -9.17 27.09
CA CYS A 637 -9.24 -9.36 25.68
C CYS A 637 -9.22 -8.06 24.83
N LEU A 638 -9.69 -6.95 25.37
CA LEU A 638 -9.67 -5.61 24.75
C LEU A 638 -8.71 -4.65 25.46
N GLN A 639 -8.10 -5.08 26.57
CA GLN A 639 -7.17 -4.25 27.34
C GLN A 639 -5.89 -3.94 26.53
N GLY A 640 -5.51 -4.83 25.60
CA GLY A 640 -4.40 -4.65 24.65
C GLY A 640 -4.48 -3.32 23.91
N ILE A 641 -5.65 -3.02 23.33
CA ILE A 641 -5.97 -1.76 22.63
C ILE A 641 -5.63 -0.51 23.48
N LEU A 642 -5.97 -0.53 24.76
CA LEU A 642 -5.76 0.63 25.64
C LEU A 642 -4.31 0.73 26.13
N SER A 643 -3.65 -0.41 26.32
CA SER A 643 -2.27 -0.48 26.81
C SER A 643 -1.22 -0.09 25.75
N VAL A 644 -1.53 -0.20 24.45
CA VAL A 644 -0.60 0.12 23.36
C VAL A 644 -0.54 1.61 23.01
N ILE A 645 -1.64 2.35 23.21
CA ILE A 645 -1.71 3.78 22.90
C ILE A 645 -0.62 4.59 23.62
N PRO A 646 -0.34 4.37 24.93
CA PRO A 646 0.79 5.00 25.59
C PRO A 646 2.15 4.75 24.93
N LEU A 647 2.39 3.55 24.38
CA LEU A 647 3.65 3.22 23.70
C LEU A 647 3.74 3.91 22.33
N GLN A 648 2.64 4.01 21.59
CA GLN A 648 2.57 4.77 20.33
C GLN A 648 2.89 6.26 20.57
N LEU A 649 2.29 6.85 21.61
CA LEU A 649 2.56 8.24 22.00
C LEU A 649 3.99 8.43 22.51
N LEU A 650 4.53 7.48 23.27
CA LEU A 650 5.91 7.49 23.72
C LEU A 650 6.88 7.51 22.53
N ALA A 651 6.68 6.61 21.56
CA ALA A 651 7.49 6.55 20.35
C ALA A 651 7.43 7.88 19.58
N PHE A 652 6.22 8.42 19.37
CA PHE A 652 6.01 9.72 18.70
C PHE A 652 6.79 10.85 19.41
N HIS A 653 6.60 11.01 20.72
CA HIS A 653 7.26 12.07 21.47
C HIS A 653 8.78 11.90 21.51
N LEU A 654 9.30 10.68 21.64
CA LEU A 654 10.74 10.41 21.59
C LEU A 654 11.35 10.77 20.24
N ALA A 655 10.66 10.48 19.14
CA ALA A 655 11.13 10.84 17.80
C ALA A 655 11.16 12.37 17.60
N VAL A 656 10.10 13.07 18.03
CA VAL A 656 10.05 14.54 18.00
C VAL A 656 11.16 15.16 18.85
N LEU A 657 11.40 14.66 20.06
CA LEU A 657 12.48 15.13 20.93
C LEU A 657 13.88 14.90 20.34
N ARG A 658 14.03 13.89 19.48
CA ARG A 658 15.28 13.60 18.76
C ARG A 658 15.41 14.36 17.44
N GLY A 659 14.41 15.16 17.07
CA GLY A 659 14.39 15.90 15.81
C GLY A 659 14.20 15.01 14.58
N TYR A 660 13.59 13.83 14.74
CA TYR A 660 13.29 12.94 13.63
C TYR A 660 11.88 13.19 13.06
N ASP A 661 11.76 12.96 11.75
CA ASP A 661 10.49 12.99 11.04
C ASP A 661 9.73 11.69 11.27
N VAL A 662 8.62 11.78 12.01
CA VAL A 662 7.80 10.61 12.39
C VAL A 662 7.01 10.02 11.22
N ASP A 663 6.74 10.82 10.18
CA ASP A 663 6.00 10.35 9.01
C ASP A 663 6.93 9.64 8.01
N PHE A 664 8.24 9.90 8.07
CA PHE A 664 9.27 9.41 7.13
C PHE A 664 10.49 8.80 7.85
N PRO A 665 10.34 7.66 8.54
CA PRO A 665 11.45 6.97 9.20
C PRO A 665 12.47 6.44 8.18
N ARG A 666 13.77 6.70 8.40
CA ARG A 666 14.83 6.31 7.45
C ARG A 666 14.79 4.81 7.11
N ASN A 667 15.11 4.50 5.85
CA ASN A 667 15.22 3.13 5.33
C ASN A 667 13.90 2.33 5.33
N LEU A 668 12.75 2.94 5.62
CA LEU A 668 11.44 2.29 5.75
C LEU A 668 10.36 3.02 4.93
N ALA A 669 9.47 2.26 4.27
CA ALA A 669 8.27 2.78 3.60
C ALA A 669 7.08 1.99 4.07
N LYS A 670 5.91 2.58 3.84
CA LYS A 670 4.63 2.10 4.33
C LYS A 670 4.33 0.62 4.03
N SER A 671 4.75 0.10 2.88
CA SER A 671 4.39 -1.25 2.44
C SER A 671 5.57 -1.90 1.73
N VAL A 672 5.81 -3.20 1.94
CA VAL A 672 6.85 -3.95 1.20
C VAL A 672 6.14 -4.75 0.12
N THR A 673 6.16 -4.24 -1.12
CA THR A 673 5.41 -4.78 -2.26
C THR A 673 6.27 -5.60 -3.23
N VAL A 674 7.56 -5.67 -2.97
CA VAL A 674 8.58 -6.35 -3.79
C VAL A 674 9.58 -6.99 -2.84
N GLU A 675 10.19 -8.10 -3.27
CA GLU A 675 11.24 -8.81 -2.52
C GLU A 675 12.58 -8.06 -2.50
#